data_AF-A0A7V9ZBR6-F1
#
_entry.id   AF-A0A7V9ZBR6-F1
#
_cell.length_a   1.000
_cell.length_b   1.000
_cell.length_c   1.000
_cell.angle_alpha   90.00
_cell.angle_beta   90.00
_cell.angle_gamma   90.00
#
_symmetry.space_group_name_H-M   'P 1'
#
loop_
_entity.id
_entity.type
_entity.pdbx_description
1 polymer ?
#
loop_
_entity_poly.entity_id
_entity_poly.type
_entity_poly.pdbx_seq_one_letter_code
_entity_poly.pdbx_strand_id
1 'polypeptide(L)'
;MRIQPDRLKPILRVEFSFIACVISVLLFTPHVWGQTPEKDKTEPQTDTPPKFHATIEIGGQVRDGQGGHTAKFQEVRDVPKGFVIPLLKLDYNTADSPYFLAFRGTEIRERDQRFTADGGRFGKYRTQFMWDQVPHSFGSGQSFLEQTAPGVYQVSPTLRARLQALTTPEARISPTAELPRVVRQELQTRPIVDVRLRRDQALFRQSYQPADNVELHAQVSWMRNRGSRPMSAGTFVRRAAPGNGLTDIGGAWEGIGQEFLEPLDQRTIDLKLGAHFSGKRWNAGADYDLSLFRNHVESVIFENPFRITDEEGCLPNPANPLAPTCGASNRFRMVRWQNDLAPNNDSHTFSFWANVDLTPRTQLRGLFSLAYWTQNDAFLPWTLNTAIVPRHWDGNSPITNPTDVNQLPAKSLNGKMRNITQEYALVNRREKFRFQAEYRSQSLDNQSPMLEFPGYAAFGDSTWRSAVTDFYNLPIENLDWDFRRQDFTFGFQWDVLPQLTWKMDYEGEIWNRKFRDVNRNNEHSIRARLDFTANLSGAGKTNGAGKDPVPAASQAVAPPTLTTLNLRLDYRYSNRSAQAYNTQPLSFNGALSGSPPGGNTTGWEITRTTVMRIGVPMEFNLLRRFDEADRIRNDGSVWLELLRGPRTNFSASYRCLGEEYDKNSYGRNFNRFSFFDAQFTHSLEDGTSFFASYSRETNQIAYRDLAHLLPNPPAPPGTIVQGTLSQYPIANTWERTSRSSLNSFEIGLSAAPQEGKLRKFQFDLSYALSFARDRISTVNPFTVRPDSVLHAGANPYPDTVVRRQDVNITISRAINERLEIGVRYLYEP
;
A
#
# COMPACT_ATOMS: atom_id res chain seq x y z
N MET A 1 -22.71 -52.06 2.98
CA MET A 1 -23.87 -51.59 2.19
C MET A 1 -23.38 -51.27 0.79
N ARG A 2 -24.09 -51.77 -0.23
CA ARG A 2 -23.70 -51.81 -1.66
C ARG A 2 -23.32 -50.44 -2.23
N ILE A 3 -22.27 -50.45 -3.06
CA ILE A 3 -21.86 -49.37 -3.96
C ILE A 3 -22.93 -49.24 -5.06
N GLN A 4 -23.47 -48.04 -5.25
CA GLN A 4 -24.13 -47.62 -6.49
C GLN A 4 -23.19 -46.64 -7.21
N PRO A 5 -22.71 -46.97 -8.43
CA PRO A 5 -22.04 -46.01 -9.29
C PRO A 5 -23.10 -45.38 -10.20
N ASP A 6 -23.32 -44.07 -10.11
CA ASP A 6 -23.65 -43.22 -11.26
C ASP A 6 -23.79 -41.75 -10.84
N ARG A 7 -23.23 -40.86 -11.68
CA ARG A 7 -23.20 -39.39 -11.61
C ARG A 7 -21.99 -38.74 -10.92
N LEU A 8 -20.79 -39.08 -11.40
CA LEU A 8 -19.72 -38.09 -11.51
C LEU A 8 -19.56 -37.72 -12.99
N LYS A 9 -20.13 -36.59 -13.39
CA LYS A 9 -19.73 -35.92 -14.64
C LYS A 9 -18.43 -35.17 -14.33
N PRO A 10 -17.26 -35.55 -14.88
CA PRO A 10 -16.10 -34.69 -14.82
C PRO A 10 -16.37 -33.50 -15.75
N ILE A 11 -16.61 -32.33 -15.18
CA ILE A 11 -16.46 -31.07 -15.92
C ILE A 11 -14.95 -30.86 -16.06
N LEU A 12 -14.39 -31.50 -17.08
CA LEU A 12 -13.04 -31.23 -17.56
C LEU A 12 -13.08 -29.85 -18.23
N ARG A 13 -12.92 -28.79 -17.43
CA ARG A 13 -12.72 -27.43 -17.95
C ARG A 13 -11.26 -27.31 -18.38
N VAL A 14 -10.95 -27.79 -19.57
CA VAL A 14 -9.69 -27.51 -20.25
C VAL A 14 -9.77 -26.05 -20.70
N GLU A 15 -9.15 -25.13 -19.96
CA GLU A 15 -9.03 -23.74 -20.40
C GLU A 15 -8.05 -23.71 -21.58
N PHE A 16 -8.53 -23.23 -22.73
CA PHE A 16 -7.89 -23.18 -24.06
C PHE A 16 -6.60 -22.32 -24.14
N SER A 17 -6.04 -21.89 -23.01
CA SER A 17 -4.91 -20.95 -22.93
C SER A 17 -3.56 -21.57 -23.36
N PHE A 18 -3.42 -22.90 -23.26
CA PHE A 18 -2.14 -23.58 -23.55
C PHE A 18 -1.85 -23.72 -25.06
N ILE A 19 -2.88 -23.84 -25.90
CA ILE A 19 -2.74 -23.98 -27.36
C ILE A 19 -2.45 -22.63 -28.03
N ALA A 20 -2.98 -21.53 -27.48
CA ALA A 20 -2.73 -20.19 -28.01
C ALA A 20 -1.27 -19.71 -27.82
N CYS A 21 -0.60 -20.14 -26.75
CA CYS A 21 0.77 -19.71 -26.45
C CYS A 21 1.80 -20.34 -27.41
N VAL A 22 1.63 -21.63 -27.74
CA VAL A 22 2.46 -22.34 -28.74
C VAL A 22 2.16 -21.83 -30.16
N ILE A 23 0.89 -21.55 -30.47
CA ILE A 23 0.50 -20.99 -31.77
C ILE A 23 0.98 -19.53 -31.92
N SER A 24 1.00 -18.72 -30.87
CA SER A 24 1.50 -17.33 -30.94
C SER A 24 3.01 -17.26 -31.15
N VAL A 25 3.78 -18.16 -30.52
CA VAL A 25 5.24 -18.27 -30.77
C VAL A 25 5.53 -18.76 -32.19
N LEU A 26 4.65 -19.58 -32.78
CA LEU A 26 4.77 -20.06 -34.17
C LEU A 26 4.22 -19.08 -35.23
N LEU A 27 3.25 -18.22 -34.90
CA LEU A 27 2.65 -17.25 -35.83
C LEU A 27 3.45 -15.94 -35.95
N PHE A 28 4.31 -15.61 -34.97
CA PHE A 28 5.13 -14.39 -34.99
C PHE A 28 6.62 -14.63 -35.28
N THR A 29 7.05 -15.85 -35.61
CA THR A 29 8.31 -16.03 -36.35
C THR A 29 8.12 -15.48 -37.76
N PRO A 30 8.92 -14.49 -38.22
CA PRO A 30 8.83 -14.02 -39.60
C PRO A 30 9.06 -15.21 -40.54
N HIS A 31 8.05 -15.56 -41.33
CA HIS A 31 8.19 -16.44 -42.49
C HIS A 31 9.09 -15.72 -43.50
N VAL A 32 10.38 -16.02 -43.46
CA VAL A 32 11.33 -15.56 -44.49
C VAL A 32 11.09 -16.42 -45.73
N TRP A 33 10.40 -15.86 -46.73
CA TRP A 33 10.45 -16.33 -48.11
C TRP A 33 11.90 -16.33 -48.61
N GLY A 34 12.26 -17.40 -49.29
CA GLY A 34 13.64 -17.82 -49.48
C GLY A 34 14.49 -16.94 -50.38
N GLN A 35 15.78 -16.94 -50.07
CA GLN A 35 16.84 -17.19 -51.04
C GLN A 35 17.79 -18.20 -50.42
N THR A 36 17.98 -19.32 -51.12
CA THR A 36 18.90 -20.40 -50.76
C THR A 36 20.34 -19.86 -50.80
N PRO A 37 21.13 -19.92 -49.71
CA PRO A 37 22.56 -19.64 -49.80
C PRO A 37 23.23 -20.80 -50.54
N GLU A 38 24.00 -20.45 -51.57
CA GLU A 38 24.84 -21.36 -52.32
C GLU A 38 25.86 -22.04 -51.37
N LYS A 39 25.99 -23.35 -51.54
CA LYS A 39 26.64 -24.26 -50.60
C LYS A 39 28.15 -24.27 -50.86
N ASP A 40 28.91 -23.47 -50.12
CA ASP A 40 30.37 -23.62 -50.13
C ASP A 40 30.78 -24.79 -49.23
N LYS A 41 31.62 -25.68 -49.77
CA LYS A 41 32.07 -26.92 -49.15
C LYS A 41 33.50 -26.72 -48.66
N THR A 42 33.74 -26.75 -47.35
CA THR A 42 34.66 -27.68 -46.65
C THR A 42 35.04 -27.16 -45.26
N GLU A 43 34.42 -27.74 -44.22
CA GLU A 43 35.06 -27.99 -42.91
C GLU A 43 34.23 -29.08 -42.20
N PRO A 44 34.85 -30.00 -41.42
CA PRO A 44 34.10 -31.04 -40.73
C PRO A 44 33.32 -30.43 -39.58
N GLN A 45 32.00 -30.32 -39.74
CA GLN A 45 31.08 -30.09 -38.63
C GLN A 45 31.22 -31.24 -37.63
N THR A 46 31.81 -30.98 -36.47
CA THR A 46 31.52 -31.76 -35.28
C THR A 46 30.04 -31.57 -34.95
N ASP A 47 29.25 -32.57 -35.32
CA ASP A 47 27.82 -32.69 -35.04
C ASP A 47 27.63 -32.85 -33.52
N THR A 48 27.73 -31.74 -32.80
CA THR A 48 27.44 -31.70 -31.37
C THR A 48 25.92 -31.61 -31.25
N PRO A 49 25.21 -32.66 -30.78
CA PRO A 49 23.76 -32.62 -30.74
C PRO A 49 23.29 -31.47 -29.85
N PRO A 50 22.16 -30.82 -30.19
CA PRO A 50 21.63 -29.73 -29.40
C PRO A 50 21.42 -30.17 -27.94
N LYS A 51 22.11 -29.53 -27.00
CA LYS A 51 21.95 -29.76 -25.55
C LYS A 51 20.66 -29.10 -25.07
N PHE A 52 19.57 -29.87 -25.12
CA PHE A 52 18.35 -29.55 -24.42
C PHE A 52 18.50 -29.95 -22.93
N HIS A 53 18.33 -29.00 -22.02
CA HIS A 53 18.37 -29.23 -20.59
C HIS A 53 16.96 -29.15 -20.01
N ALA A 54 16.53 -30.21 -19.32
CA ALA A 54 15.24 -30.26 -18.67
C ALA A 54 15.41 -30.60 -17.19
N THR A 55 14.68 -29.89 -16.33
CA THR A 55 14.55 -30.17 -14.90
C THR A 55 13.07 -30.21 -14.56
N ILE A 56 12.65 -31.27 -13.87
CA ILE A 56 11.28 -31.40 -13.37
C ILE A 56 11.35 -31.81 -11.90
N GLU A 57 10.56 -31.14 -11.08
CA GLU A 57 10.34 -31.46 -9.67
C GLU A 57 8.88 -31.86 -9.49
N ILE A 58 8.66 -33.00 -8.83
CA ILE A 58 7.34 -33.52 -8.49
C ILE A 58 7.36 -34.00 -7.05
N GLY A 59 6.22 -33.88 -6.36
CA GLY A 59 6.16 -34.25 -4.95
C GLY A 59 4.75 -34.56 -4.46
N GLY A 60 4.69 -34.94 -3.19
CA GLY A 60 3.46 -35.06 -2.42
C GLY A 60 3.54 -34.16 -1.19
N GLN A 61 2.48 -33.40 -0.93
CA GLN A 61 2.40 -32.45 0.17
C GLN A 61 1.26 -32.80 1.14
N VAL A 62 1.57 -32.76 2.42
CA VAL A 62 0.56 -32.90 3.50
C VAL A 62 0.55 -31.60 4.29
N ARG A 63 -0.64 -31.16 4.68
CA ARG A 63 -0.85 -29.97 5.52
C ARG A 63 -1.90 -30.28 6.57
N ASP A 64 -1.63 -29.87 7.80
CA ASP A 64 -2.59 -29.87 8.90
C ASP A 64 -2.82 -28.43 9.39
N GLY A 65 -4.06 -28.09 9.72
CA GLY A 65 -4.48 -26.73 10.06
C GLY A 65 -5.99 -26.55 9.97
N GLN A 66 -6.55 -25.76 10.90
CA GLN A 66 -8.00 -25.50 11.01
C GLN A 66 -8.34 -24.01 10.91
N GLY A 67 -9.47 -23.69 10.27
CA GLY A 67 -10.07 -22.35 10.29
C GLY A 67 -9.13 -21.21 9.86
N GLY A 68 -9.21 -20.08 10.57
CA GLY A 68 -8.48 -18.84 10.26
C GLY A 68 -6.95 -18.95 10.29
N HIS A 69 -6.38 -19.92 11.01
CA HIS A 69 -4.93 -20.19 11.00
C HIS A 69 -4.44 -20.58 9.61
N THR A 70 -5.26 -21.34 8.87
CA THR A 70 -4.92 -21.72 7.49
C THR A 70 -4.88 -20.50 6.56
N ALA A 71 -5.80 -19.54 6.76
CA ALA A 71 -5.85 -18.34 5.93
C ALA A 71 -4.61 -17.45 6.14
N LYS A 72 -4.08 -17.36 7.36
CA LYS A 72 -2.85 -16.60 7.64
C LYS A 72 -1.60 -17.29 7.07
N PHE A 73 -1.49 -18.61 7.24
CA PHE A 73 -0.41 -19.41 6.67
C PHE A 73 -0.36 -19.38 5.14
N GLN A 74 -1.51 -19.18 4.50
CA GLN A 74 -1.69 -19.07 3.05
C GLN A 74 -2.03 -17.63 2.61
N GLU A 75 -1.67 -16.61 3.38
CA GLU A 75 -2.08 -15.23 3.11
C GLU A 75 -1.62 -14.75 1.73
N VAL A 76 -0.42 -15.15 1.29
CA VAL A 76 0.18 -14.75 -0.01
C VAL A 76 0.71 -15.91 -0.85
N ARG A 77 0.35 -17.16 -0.52
CA ARG A 77 0.81 -18.37 -1.20
C ARG A 77 -0.26 -19.46 -1.17
N ASP A 78 -0.16 -20.44 -2.06
CA ASP A 78 -0.87 -21.71 -1.91
C ASP A 78 0.05 -22.78 -1.30
N VAL A 79 -0.56 -23.75 -0.63
CA VAL A 79 0.09 -24.89 0.02
C VAL A 79 -0.90 -26.05 -0.09
N PRO A 80 -1.06 -26.64 -1.29
CA PRO A 80 -2.06 -27.67 -1.56
C PRO A 80 -1.80 -28.97 -0.80
N LYS A 81 -2.81 -29.83 -0.69
CA LYS A 81 -2.65 -31.21 -0.20
C LYS A 81 -2.60 -32.17 -1.39
N GLY A 82 -1.71 -33.15 -1.35
CA GLY A 82 -1.56 -34.18 -2.38
C GLY A 82 -0.45 -33.88 -3.38
N PHE A 83 -0.65 -34.24 -4.64
CA PHE A 83 0.37 -34.15 -5.69
C PHE A 83 0.67 -32.70 -6.09
N VAL A 84 1.96 -32.37 -6.17
CA VAL A 84 2.48 -31.04 -6.54
C VAL A 84 3.53 -31.14 -7.65
N ILE A 85 3.65 -30.08 -8.44
CA ILE A 85 4.71 -29.90 -9.45
C ILE A 85 5.38 -28.54 -9.21
N PRO A 86 6.33 -28.45 -8.26
CA PRO A 86 6.90 -27.16 -7.88
C PRO A 86 7.73 -26.50 -8.97
N LEU A 87 8.36 -27.29 -9.85
CA LEU A 87 9.23 -26.76 -10.90
C LEU A 87 9.19 -27.61 -12.17
N LEU A 88 9.06 -26.94 -13.30
CA LEU A 88 9.42 -27.43 -14.62
C LEU A 88 10.33 -26.39 -15.27
N LYS A 89 11.52 -26.78 -15.70
CA LYS A 89 12.46 -25.90 -16.40
C LYS A 89 12.94 -26.60 -17.67
N LEU A 90 12.91 -25.89 -18.79
CA LEU A 90 13.40 -26.34 -20.08
C LEU A 90 14.31 -25.24 -20.63
N ASP A 91 15.57 -25.53 -20.88
CA ASP A 91 16.53 -24.61 -21.48
C ASP A 91 17.12 -25.22 -22.75
N TYR A 92 17.11 -24.44 -23.81
CA TYR A 92 17.76 -24.72 -25.07
C TYR A 92 18.70 -23.55 -25.37
N ASN A 93 20.00 -23.82 -25.29
CA ASN A 93 21.04 -22.87 -25.66
C ASN A 93 22.29 -23.66 -26.06
N THR A 94 22.55 -23.76 -27.35
CA THR A 94 23.67 -24.54 -27.88
C THR A 94 24.77 -23.59 -28.33
N ALA A 95 26.03 -23.91 -28.04
CA ALA A 95 27.18 -23.08 -28.42
C ALA A 95 27.21 -22.73 -29.92
N ASP A 96 26.68 -23.62 -30.77
CA ASP A 96 26.70 -23.50 -32.23
C ASP A 96 25.45 -22.81 -32.82
N SER A 97 24.49 -22.38 -31.99
CA SER A 97 23.25 -21.72 -32.44
C SER A 97 23.16 -20.30 -31.89
N PRO A 98 22.82 -19.29 -32.71
CA PRO A 98 22.53 -17.94 -32.22
C PRO A 98 21.15 -17.85 -31.54
N TYR A 99 20.38 -18.94 -31.51
CA TYR A 99 19.05 -19.01 -30.93
C TYR A 99 19.06 -19.61 -29.54
N PHE A 100 18.21 -19.07 -28.67
CA PHE A 100 17.95 -19.62 -27.35
C PHE A 100 16.45 -19.70 -27.09
N LEU A 101 16.08 -20.63 -26.20
CA LEU A 101 14.74 -20.77 -25.66
C LEU A 101 14.84 -21.23 -24.21
N ALA A 102 14.15 -20.58 -23.31
CA ALA A 102 14.01 -20.95 -21.92
C ALA A 102 12.52 -20.95 -21.55
N PHE A 103 12.06 -22.01 -20.92
CA PHE A 103 10.73 -22.13 -20.37
C PHE A 103 10.84 -22.54 -18.91
N ARG A 104 10.04 -21.89 -18.04
CA ARG A 104 9.97 -22.23 -16.62
C ARG A 104 8.52 -22.17 -16.17
N GLY A 105 8.03 -23.23 -15.56
CA GLY A 105 6.81 -23.27 -14.76
C GLY A 105 7.16 -23.50 -13.30
N THR A 106 6.53 -22.77 -12.38
CA THR A 106 6.65 -22.97 -10.93
C THR A 106 5.28 -23.11 -10.30
N GLU A 107 5.20 -23.93 -9.25
CA GLU A 107 3.95 -24.23 -8.50
C GLU A 107 2.79 -24.58 -9.43
N ILE A 108 3.05 -25.45 -10.40
CA ILE A 108 2.10 -25.77 -11.47
C ILE A 108 0.88 -26.47 -10.88
N ARG A 109 -0.32 -25.96 -11.21
CA ARG A 109 -1.64 -26.34 -10.65
C ARG A 109 -1.97 -25.75 -9.27
N GLU A 110 -1.13 -24.86 -8.75
CA GLU A 110 -1.38 -24.14 -7.51
C GLU A 110 -2.03 -22.76 -7.79
N ARG A 111 -2.58 -22.09 -6.77
CA ARG A 111 -3.22 -20.77 -6.96
C ARG A 111 -2.21 -19.64 -7.19
N ASP A 112 -0.94 -19.89 -6.91
CA ASP A 112 0.23 -19.04 -7.09
C ASP A 112 1.17 -19.53 -8.20
N GLN A 113 0.63 -20.29 -9.16
CA GLN A 113 1.39 -20.80 -10.30
C GLN A 113 1.95 -19.67 -11.18
N ARG A 114 3.13 -19.91 -11.75
CA ARG A 114 3.80 -18.98 -12.67
C ARG A 114 4.41 -19.73 -13.84
N PHE A 115 4.30 -19.16 -15.03
CA PHE A 115 4.97 -19.61 -16.24
C PHE A 115 5.74 -18.46 -16.87
N THR A 116 6.95 -18.73 -17.33
CA THR A 116 7.75 -17.80 -18.12
C THR A 116 8.31 -18.52 -19.33
N ALA A 117 8.25 -17.88 -20.49
CA ALA A 117 8.96 -18.29 -21.69
C ALA A 117 9.82 -17.12 -22.18
N ASP A 118 11.03 -17.42 -22.62
CA ASP A 118 11.99 -16.43 -23.13
C ASP A 118 12.73 -17.05 -24.29
N GLY A 119 12.70 -16.43 -25.46
CA GLY A 119 13.37 -16.97 -26.61
C GLY A 119 13.67 -15.93 -27.66
N GLY A 120 14.60 -16.25 -28.55
CA GLY A 120 14.95 -15.36 -29.63
C GLY A 120 16.32 -15.65 -30.22
N ARG A 121 16.90 -14.63 -30.84
CA ARG A 121 18.23 -14.67 -31.43
C ARG A 121 19.10 -13.61 -30.76
N PHE A 122 20.23 -14.02 -30.19
CA PHE A 122 21.16 -13.12 -29.50
C PHE A 122 21.52 -11.91 -30.39
N GLY A 123 21.42 -10.71 -29.82
CA GLY A 123 21.72 -9.44 -30.50
C GLY A 123 20.78 -9.05 -31.65
N LYS A 124 19.65 -9.77 -31.86
CA LYS A 124 18.69 -9.44 -32.92
C LYS A 124 17.26 -9.30 -32.43
N TYR A 125 16.73 -10.27 -31.70
CA TYR A 125 15.39 -10.14 -31.12
C TYR A 125 15.24 -11.03 -29.90
N ARG A 126 14.35 -10.61 -28.99
CA ARG A 126 13.97 -11.38 -27.81
C ARG A 126 12.49 -11.24 -27.56
N THR A 127 11.84 -12.37 -27.36
CA THR A 127 10.42 -12.50 -27.06
C THR A 127 10.29 -13.10 -25.68
N GLN A 128 9.57 -12.43 -24.80
CA GLN A 128 9.32 -12.88 -23.44
C GLN A 128 7.82 -12.97 -23.19
N PHE A 129 7.40 -14.06 -22.58
CA PHE A 129 6.04 -14.26 -22.09
C PHE A 129 6.09 -14.61 -20.61
N MET A 130 5.17 -14.06 -19.82
CA MET A 130 4.95 -14.44 -18.44
C MET A 130 3.46 -14.56 -18.18
N TRP A 131 3.07 -15.62 -17.48
CA TRP A 131 1.80 -15.76 -16.78
C TRP A 131 2.09 -15.92 -15.30
N ASP A 132 1.42 -15.16 -14.45
CA ASP A 132 1.63 -15.18 -13.01
C ASP A 132 0.29 -15.09 -12.29
N GLN A 133 0.17 -15.77 -11.15
CA GLN A 133 -1.00 -15.71 -10.29
C GLN A 133 -0.56 -15.41 -8.86
N VAL A 134 -1.20 -14.45 -8.22
CA VAL A 134 -0.90 -14.11 -6.82
C VAL A 134 -2.19 -14.15 -6.00
N PRO A 135 -2.36 -15.14 -5.10
CA PRO A 135 -3.49 -15.18 -4.18
C PRO A 135 -3.27 -14.20 -3.02
N HIS A 136 -4.36 -13.70 -2.46
CA HIS A 136 -4.36 -13.00 -1.17
C HIS A 136 -5.53 -13.49 -0.32
N SER A 137 -5.27 -14.14 0.81
CA SER A 137 -6.30 -14.69 1.70
C SER A 137 -6.43 -13.85 2.96
N PHE A 138 -7.61 -13.26 3.20
CA PHE A 138 -7.89 -12.46 4.40
C PHE A 138 -8.45 -13.29 5.56
N GLY A 139 -9.02 -14.46 5.27
CA GLY A 139 -9.72 -15.24 6.27
C GLY A 139 -10.91 -16.01 5.71
N SER A 140 -11.78 -16.44 6.61
CA SER A 140 -13.07 -17.05 6.31
C SER A 140 -14.12 -16.50 7.27
N GLY A 141 -15.35 -16.30 6.81
CA GLY A 141 -16.42 -15.75 7.63
C GLY A 141 -17.79 -16.29 7.25
N GLN A 142 -18.79 -15.99 8.08
CA GLN A 142 -20.20 -16.27 7.80
C GLN A 142 -20.93 -14.95 7.65
N SER A 143 -21.89 -14.89 6.73
CA SER A 143 -22.77 -13.73 6.54
C SER A 143 -24.18 -14.20 6.24
N PHE A 144 -25.18 -13.43 6.67
CA PHE A 144 -26.57 -13.60 6.24
C PHE A 144 -26.87 -12.82 4.95
N LEU A 145 -25.90 -12.02 4.45
CA LEU A 145 -25.97 -11.42 3.13
C LEU A 145 -25.67 -12.47 2.07
N GLU A 146 -26.57 -12.61 1.12
CA GLU A 146 -26.43 -13.49 -0.03
C GLU A 146 -26.17 -12.65 -1.29
N GLN A 147 -25.11 -12.99 -2.01
CA GLN A 147 -24.81 -12.34 -3.27
C GLN A 147 -25.73 -12.91 -4.36
N THR A 148 -26.64 -12.09 -4.87
CA THR A 148 -27.62 -12.50 -5.90
C THR A 148 -27.22 -12.09 -7.32
N ALA A 149 -26.36 -11.07 -7.43
CA ALA A 149 -25.69 -10.68 -8.66
C ALA A 149 -24.30 -10.08 -8.32
N PRO A 150 -23.38 -9.91 -9.30
CA PRO A 150 -22.14 -9.17 -9.06
C PRO A 150 -22.45 -7.79 -8.43
N GLY A 151 -21.87 -7.49 -7.27
CA GLY A 151 -22.14 -6.26 -6.54
C GLY A 151 -23.45 -6.19 -5.76
N VAL A 152 -24.38 -7.16 -5.86
CA VAL A 152 -25.71 -7.07 -5.22
C VAL A 152 -25.87 -8.11 -4.10
N TYR A 153 -26.01 -7.62 -2.87
CA TYR A 153 -26.21 -8.40 -1.66
C TYR A 153 -27.62 -8.24 -1.10
N GLN A 154 -28.30 -9.35 -0.86
CA GLN A 154 -29.66 -9.36 -0.32
C GLN A 154 -29.72 -10.09 1.03
N VAL A 155 -30.76 -9.81 1.81
CA VAL A 155 -31.05 -10.53 3.05
C VAL A 155 -32.47 -11.06 2.97
N SER A 156 -32.70 -12.27 3.49
CA SER A 156 -34.05 -12.85 3.55
C SER A 156 -35.08 -11.85 4.10
N PRO A 157 -36.20 -11.59 3.40
CA PRO A 157 -37.23 -10.68 3.86
C PRO A 157 -37.79 -11.06 5.24
N THR A 158 -37.92 -12.36 5.52
CA THR A 158 -38.37 -12.86 6.84
C THR A 158 -37.36 -12.53 7.94
N LEU A 159 -36.07 -12.69 7.65
CA LEU A 159 -35.02 -12.34 8.60
C LEU A 159 -34.99 -10.82 8.84
N ARG A 160 -35.09 -10.02 7.78
CA ARG A 160 -35.17 -8.55 7.88
C ARG A 160 -36.34 -8.09 8.73
N ALA A 161 -37.53 -8.65 8.51
CA ALA A 161 -38.72 -8.33 9.31
C ALA A 161 -38.50 -8.66 10.80
N ARG A 162 -37.91 -9.83 11.08
CA ARG A 162 -37.58 -10.25 12.46
C ARG A 162 -36.55 -9.33 13.11
N LEU A 163 -35.47 -8.99 12.41
CA LEU A 163 -34.41 -8.12 12.93
C LEU A 163 -34.89 -6.66 13.10
N GLN A 164 -35.72 -6.16 12.19
CA GLN A 164 -36.34 -4.84 12.34
C GLN A 164 -37.23 -4.78 13.58
N ALA A 165 -38.04 -5.81 13.84
CA ALA A 165 -38.89 -5.87 15.04
C ALA A 165 -38.09 -5.88 16.34
N LEU A 166 -36.84 -6.37 16.32
CA LEU A 166 -35.92 -6.38 17.47
C LEU A 166 -35.09 -5.09 17.60
N THR A 167 -35.20 -4.17 16.64
CA THR A 167 -34.41 -2.93 16.58
C THR A 167 -35.30 -1.69 16.47
N THR A 168 -36.48 -1.71 17.09
CA THR A 168 -37.30 -0.49 17.27
C THR A 168 -36.58 0.53 18.16
N PRO A 169 -36.91 1.83 18.06
CA PRO A 169 -36.34 2.84 18.96
C PRO A 169 -36.42 2.46 20.44
N GLU A 170 -37.52 1.85 20.87
CA GLU A 170 -37.77 1.38 22.25
C GLU A 170 -36.91 0.17 22.61
N ALA A 171 -36.82 -0.83 21.72
CA ALA A 171 -35.98 -2.01 21.92
C ALA A 171 -34.47 -1.69 22.01
N ARG A 172 -34.05 -0.54 21.45
CA ARG A 172 -32.67 -0.05 21.52
C ARG A 172 -32.35 0.71 22.81
N ILE A 173 -33.35 1.16 23.58
CA ILE A 173 -33.15 1.82 24.88
C ILE A 173 -32.86 0.79 25.98
N SER A 174 -33.38 -0.43 25.85
CA SER A 174 -33.10 -1.56 26.73
C SER A 174 -32.75 -2.79 25.88
N PRO A 175 -31.48 -2.94 25.44
CA PRO A 175 -31.07 -4.02 24.57
C PRO A 175 -31.37 -5.38 25.22
N THR A 176 -32.19 -6.20 24.55
CA THR A 176 -32.47 -7.56 25.00
C THR A 176 -31.36 -8.50 24.53
N ALA A 177 -31.14 -9.60 25.25
CA ALA A 177 -30.23 -10.67 24.80
C ALA A 177 -30.72 -11.38 23.52
N GLU A 178 -31.95 -11.08 23.08
CA GLU A 178 -32.61 -11.73 21.95
C GLU A 178 -31.98 -11.37 20.59
N LEU A 179 -31.64 -10.09 20.36
CA LEU A 179 -31.03 -9.68 19.08
C LEU A 179 -29.70 -10.41 18.81
N PRO A 180 -28.71 -10.42 19.73
CA PRO A 180 -27.51 -11.23 19.57
C PRO A 180 -27.79 -12.73 19.41
N ARG A 181 -28.81 -13.25 20.10
CA ARG A 181 -29.19 -14.67 20.01
C ARG A 181 -29.71 -15.03 18.62
N VAL A 182 -30.61 -14.23 18.04
CA VAL A 182 -31.16 -14.44 16.69
C VAL A 182 -30.05 -14.34 15.65
N VAL A 183 -29.21 -13.32 15.72
CA VAL A 183 -28.09 -13.15 14.78
C VAL A 183 -27.14 -14.37 14.83
N ARG A 184 -26.78 -14.86 16.02
CA ARG A 184 -25.94 -16.06 16.15
C ARG A 184 -26.61 -17.31 15.58
N GLN A 185 -27.90 -17.52 15.86
CA GLN A 185 -28.64 -18.67 15.37
C GLN A 185 -28.69 -18.69 13.83
N GLU A 186 -28.94 -17.53 13.22
CA GLU A 186 -28.98 -17.40 11.76
C GLU A 186 -27.60 -17.65 11.16
N LEU A 187 -26.54 -17.04 11.69
CA LEU A 187 -25.17 -17.22 11.19
C LEU A 187 -24.67 -18.66 11.30
N GLN A 188 -25.03 -19.40 12.36
CA GLN A 188 -24.64 -20.80 12.52
C GLN A 188 -25.12 -21.71 11.37
N THR A 189 -26.22 -21.35 10.71
CA THR A 189 -26.77 -22.10 9.56
C THR A 189 -26.14 -21.69 8.22
N ARG A 190 -25.34 -20.62 8.18
CA ARG A 190 -24.78 -20.07 6.95
C ARG A 190 -23.48 -20.79 6.57
N PRO A 191 -23.21 -20.98 5.27
CA PRO A 191 -21.94 -21.51 4.82
C PRO A 191 -20.80 -20.56 5.20
N ILE A 192 -19.65 -21.14 5.53
CA ILE A 192 -18.41 -20.38 5.69
C ILE A 192 -17.90 -20.01 4.29
N VAL A 193 -17.64 -18.72 4.08
CA VAL A 193 -17.11 -18.15 2.84
C VAL A 193 -15.66 -17.75 3.06
N ASP A 194 -14.77 -18.19 2.16
CA ASP A 194 -13.38 -17.73 2.14
C ASP A 194 -13.30 -16.32 1.56
N VAL A 195 -12.68 -15.40 2.31
CA VAL A 195 -12.45 -14.02 1.90
C VAL A 195 -11.07 -13.93 1.27
N ARG A 196 -11.03 -13.74 -0.05
CA ARG A 196 -9.80 -13.81 -0.83
C ARG A 196 -9.85 -13.00 -2.11
N LEU A 197 -8.68 -12.53 -2.51
CA LEU A 197 -8.41 -11.98 -3.83
C LEU A 197 -7.42 -12.87 -4.59
N ARG A 198 -7.41 -12.72 -5.90
CA ARG A 198 -6.38 -13.27 -6.78
C ARG A 198 -6.06 -12.28 -7.88
N ARG A 199 -4.77 -12.08 -8.14
CA ARG A 199 -4.26 -11.30 -9.26
C ARG A 199 -3.79 -12.23 -10.38
N ASP A 200 -4.55 -12.18 -11.46
CA ASP A 200 -4.26 -12.51 -12.85
C ASP A 200 -3.15 -11.65 -13.48
N GLN A 201 -2.00 -12.15 -13.96
CA GLN A 201 -1.13 -11.33 -14.83
C GLN A 201 -0.60 -12.11 -16.03
N ALA A 202 -0.78 -11.54 -17.22
CA ALA A 202 -0.09 -11.93 -18.44
C ALA A 202 0.79 -10.78 -18.91
N LEU A 203 2.00 -11.07 -19.36
CA LEU A 203 2.95 -10.09 -19.87
C LEU A 203 3.63 -10.66 -21.10
N PHE A 204 3.57 -9.90 -22.18
CA PHE A 204 4.31 -10.15 -23.41
C PHE A 204 5.29 -9.00 -23.65
N ARG A 205 6.55 -9.32 -23.95
CA ARG A 205 7.57 -8.34 -24.35
C ARG A 205 8.24 -8.80 -25.63
N GLN A 206 8.45 -7.87 -26.53
CA GLN A 206 9.24 -8.05 -27.74
C GLN A 206 10.27 -6.94 -27.80
N SER A 207 11.54 -7.31 -27.95
CA SER A 207 12.59 -6.40 -28.41
C SER A 207 13.14 -6.87 -29.76
N TYR A 208 13.49 -5.91 -30.60
CA TYR A 208 14.03 -6.14 -31.93
C TYR A 208 15.11 -5.10 -32.23
N GLN A 209 16.28 -5.55 -32.64
CA GLN A 209 17.44 -4.74 -32.97
C GLN A 209 17.70 -4.81 -34.49
N PRO A 210 16.98 -4.00 -35.30
CA PRO A 210 17.15 -3.99 -36.76
C PRO A 210 18.57 -3.57 -37.18
N ALA A 211 19.22 -2.73 -36.38
CA ALA A 211 20.60 -2.28 -36.56
C ALA A 211 21.28 -2.18 -35.18
N ASP A 212 22.61 -2.23 -35.15
CA ASP A 212 23.37 -2.27 -33.89
C ASP A 212 23.12 -1.03 -33.00
N ASN A 213 22.67 0.07 -33.59
CA ASN A 213 22.38 1.34 -32.93
C ASN A 213 20.88 1.64 -32.73
N VAL A 214 19.98 0.72 -33.11
CA VAL A 214 18.53 0.92 -33.00
C VAL A 214 17.89 -0.30 -32.38
N GLU A 215 17.15 -0.10 -31.29
CA GLU A 215 16.29 -1.09 -30.67
C GLU A 215 14.85 -0.61 -30.69
N LEU A 216 13.94 -1.47 -31.12
CA LEU A 216 12.50 -1.27 -31.04
C LEU A 216 11.96 -2.22 -29.98
N HIS A 217 11.06 -1.74 -29.12
CA HIS A 217 10.44 -2.56 -28.09
C HIS A 217 8.94 -2.36 -28.00
N ALA A 218 8.25 -3.46 -27.73
CA ALA A 218 6.82 -3.50 -27.45
C ALA A 218 6.58 -4.36 -26.21
N GLN A 219 5.70 -3.90 -25.32
CA GLN A 219 5.25 -4.66 -24.17
C GLN A 219 3.73 -4.55 -24.06
N VAL A 220 3.07 -5.67 -23.85
CA VAL A 220 1.64 -5.74 -23.53
C VAL A 220 1.48 -6.47 -22.20
N SER A 221 0.75 -5.86 -21.29
CA SER A 221 0.45 -6.35 -19.96
C SER A 221 -1.07 -6.44 -19.84
N TRP A 222 -1.56 -7.58 -19.35
CA TRP A 222 -2.95 -7.77 -18.96
C TRP A 222 -2.96 -8.21 -17.50
N MET A 223 -3.67 -7.48 -16.66
CA MET A 223 -3.85 -7.79 -15.25
C MET A 223 -5.33 -7.95 -14.94
N ARG A 224 -5.69 -8.93 -14.12
CA ARG A 224 -7.05 -9.10 -13.58
C ARG A 224 -7.03 -9.32 -12.08
N ASN A 225 -7.56 -8.38 -11.31
CA ASN A 225 -7.82 -8.60 -9.89
C ASN A 225 -9.25 -9.08 -9.71
N ARG A 226 -9.43 -10.27 -9.10
CA ARG A 226 -10.75 -10.86 -8.87
C ARG A 226 -10.91 -11.43 -7.47
N GLY A 227 -12.14 -11.53 -7.00
CA GLY A 227 -12.49 -12.13 -5.71
C GLY A 227 -13.25 -11.14 -4.84
N SER A 228 -13.06 -11.20 -3.53
CA SER A 228 -13.68 -10.25 -2.62
C SER A 228 -12.81 -9.93 -1.41
N ARG A 229 -12.96 -8.71 -0.90
CA ARG A 229 -12.31 -8.24 0.34
C ARG A 229 -13.34 -7.67 1.32
N PRO A 230 -13.02 -7.56 2.62
CA PRO A 230 -13.92 -6.94 3.57
C PRO A 230 -14.18 -5.47 3.24
N MET A 231 -15.44 -5.07 3.33
CA MET A 231 -15.91 -3.68 3.23
C MET A 231 -17.02 -3.47 4.24
N SER A 232 -17.13 -2.26 4.77
CA SER A 232 -18.15 -1.92 5.75
C SER A 232 -18.91 -0.70 5.30
N ALA A 233 -20.22 -0.69 5.56
CA ALA A 233 -21.05 0.48 5.46
C ALA A 233 -21.84 0.66 6.75
N GLY A 234 -22.02 1.91 7.16
CA GLY A 234 -22.65 2.20 8.44
C GLY A 234 -22.78 3.69 8.69
N THR A 235 -23.42 4.00 9.79
CA THR A 235 -23.52 5.33 10.35
C THR A 235 -23.55 5.22 11.88
N PHE A 236 -23.80 6.34 12.53
CA PHE A 236 -23.94 6.41 13.98
C PHE A 236 -25.28 7.03 14.33
N VAL A 237 -25.86 6.60 15.46
CA VAL A 237 -27.04 7.24 16.07
C VAL A 237 -26.59 7.91 17.37
N ARG A 238 -27.06 9.13 17.60
CA ARG A 238 -26.85 9.85 18.87
C ARG A 238 -27.92 9.42 19.87
N ARG A 239 -27.53 9.20 21.12
CA ARG A 239 -28.43 8.95 22.24
C ARG A 239 -28.36 10.09 23.25
N ALA A 240 -29.44 10.30 23.98
CA ALA A 240 -29.43 11.08 25.20
C ALA A 240 -28.77 10.24 26.32
N ALA A 241 -27.88 10.84 27.10
CA ALA A 241 -27.30 10.18 28.26
C ALA A 241 -28.26 10.34 29.46
N PRO A 242 -28.64 9.26 30.15
CA PRO A 242 -29.40 9.37 31.38
C PRO A 242 -28.66 10.22 32.41
N GLY A 243 -29.34 11.23 33.00
CA GLY A 243 -28.83 11.98 34.15
C GLY A 243 -28.04 13.26 33.86
N ASN A 244 -27.86 13.67 32.59
CA ASN A 244 -27.11 14.90 32.26
C ASN A 244 -27.99 16.15 31.99
N GLY A 245 -29.32 16.03 32.10
CA GLY A 245 -30.25 17.14 31.88
C GLY A 245 -30.34 17.65 30.43
N LEU A 246 -29.66 17.01 29.47
CA LEU A 246 -29.67 17.38 28.05
C LEU A 246 -30.55 16.40 27.28
N THR A 247 -31.73 16.86 26.85
CA THR A 247 -32.80 15.99 26.33
C THR A 247 -32.49 15.30 25.00
N ASP A 248 -31.56 15.81 24.18
CA ASP A 248 -31.35 15.28 22.81
C ASP A 248 -29.89 15.13 22.37
N ILE A 249 -28.92 15.61 23.15
CA ILE A 249 -27.51 15.65 22.74
C ILE A 249 -26.63 15.29 23.94
N GLY A 250 -26.43 13.99 24.18
CA GLY A 250 -25.73 13.51 25.38
C GLY A 250 -24.96 12.22 25.17
N GLY A 251 -23.74 12.32 24.62
CA GLY A 251 -22.60 11.49 25.02
C GLY A 251 -22.57 9.98 24.72
N ALA A 252 -23.61 9.36 24.18
CA ALA A 252 -23.58 7.95 23.75
C ALA A 252 -23.89 7.81 22.26
N TRP A 253 -23.04 7.04 21.57
CA TRP A 253 -23.18 6.72 20.15
C TRP A 253 -23.44 5.24 19.96
N GLU A 254 -24.45 4.93 19.17
CA GLU A 254 -24.67 3.59 18.66
C GLU A 254 -24.09 3.53 17.24
N GLY A 255 -23.03 2.75 17.05
CA GLY A 255 -22.55 2.41 15.72
C GLY A 255 -23.49 1.40 15.09
N ILE A 256 -24.06 1.72 13.94
CA ILE A 256 -24.92 0.82 13.17
C ILE A 256 -24.35 0.65 11.78
N GLY A 257 -24.29 -0.58 11.31
CA GLY A 257 -23.66 -0.88 10.04
C GLY A 257 -23.59 -2.36 9.79
N GLN A 258 -22.99 -2.71 8.66
CA GLN A 258 -22.82 -4.06 8.19
C GLN A 258 -21.46 -4.18 7.50
N GLU A 259 -20.73 -5.23 7.85
CA GLU A 259 -19.58 -5.69 7.09
C GLU A 259 -20.06 -6.67 6.01
N PHE A 260 -19.56 -6.51 4.79
CA PHE A 260 -19.89 -7.34 3.64
C PHE A 260 -18.65 -7.49 2.76
N LEU A 261 -18.79 -8.29 1.72
CA LEU A 261 -17.70 -8.55 0.79
C LEU A 261 -17.79 -7.55 -0.37
N GLU A 262 -16.79 -6.71 -0.56
CA GLU A 262 -16.66 -5.94 -1.80
C GLU A 262 -16.23 -6.92 -2.90
N PRO A 263 -17.04 -7.14 -3.95
CA PRO A 263 -16.64 -7.96 -5.08
C PRO A 263 -15.73 -7.16 -6.02
N LEU A 264 -14.61 -7.75 -6.42
CA LEU A 264 -13.67 -7.16 -7.37
C LEU A 264 -13.68 -7.99 -8.67
N ASP A 265 -13.82 -7.31 -9.81
CA ASP A 265 -13.45 -7.81 -11.14
C ASP A 265 -12.86 -6.66 -11.98
N GLN A 266 -11.62 -6.32 -11.63
CA GLN A 266 -10.87 -5.23 -12.24
C GLN A 266 -9.90 -5.79 -13.27
N ARG A 267 -9.83 -5.14 -14.43
CA ARG A 267 -8.89 -5.49 -15.50
C ARG A 267 -8.08 -4.26 -15.89
N THR A 268 -6.77 -4.42 -15.97
CA THR A 268 -5.87 -3.39 -16.48
C THR A 268 -5.16 -3.93 -17.71
N ILE A 269 -5.18 -3.17 -18.81
CA ILE A 269 -4.36 -3.45 -19.98
C ILE A 269 -3.34 -2.32 -20.08
N ASP A 270 -2.05 -2.68 -20.07
CA ASP A 270 -0.98 -1.74 -20.33
C ASP A 270 -0.29 -2.09 -21.66
N LEU A 271 -0.09 -1.10 -22.52
CA LEU A 271 0.69 -1.19 -23.74
C LEU A 271 1.83 -0.20 -23.67
N LYS A 272 3.06 -0.66 -23.92
CA LYS A 272 4.23 0.20 -24.09
C LYS A 272 4.85 -0.06 -25.44
N LEU A 273 5.08 1.00 -26.20
CA LEU A 273 5.78 0.97 -27.49
C LEU A 273 6.91 1.99 -27.43
N GLY A 274 8.08 1.64 -27.92
CA GLY A 274 9.18 2.59 -27.95
C GLY A 274 10.31 2.21 -28.85
N ALA A 275 11.23 3.16 -28.98
CA ALA A 275 12.45 3.02 -29.74
C ALA A 275 13.62 3.64 -28.95
N HIS A 276 14.77 2.99 -29.04
CA HIS A 276 16.01 3.41 -28.44
C HIS A 276 17.08 3.51 -29.53
N PHE A 277 17.79 4.62 -29.55
CA PHE A 277 18.87 4.95 -30.46
C PHE A 277 20.17 5.15 -29.70
N SER A 278 21.25 4.53 -30.16
CA SER A 278 22.57 4.59 -29.53
C SER A 278 23.63 5.16 -30.49
N GLY A 279 24.28 6.25 -30.11
CA GLY A 279 25.45 6.79 -30.78
C GLY A 279 26.75 6.53 -29.99
N LYS A 280 27.89 7.00 -30.52
CA LYS A 280 29.20 6.82 -29.85
C LYS A 280 29.35 7.54 -28.51
N ARG A 281 28.60 8.64 -28.30
CA ARG A 281 28.67 9.52 -27.12
C ARG A 281 27.28 9.90 -26.59
N TRP A 282 26.24 9.23 -27.08
CA TRP A 282 24.88 9.56 -26.68
C TRP A 282 24.00 8.33 -26.83
N ASN A 283 22.91 8.29 -26.09
CA ASN A 283 21.77 7.43 -26.37
C ASN A 283 20.49 8.20 -26.07
N ALA A 284 19.41 7.86 -26.77
CA ALA A 284 18.13 8.51 -26.59
C ALA A 284 17.00 7.56 -26.93
N GLY A 285 15.85 7.74 -26.29
CA GLY A 285 14.68 6.94 -26.56
C GLY A 285 13.40 7.73 -26.44
N ALA A 286 12.37 7.19 -27.07
CA ALA A 286 11.00 7.67 -26.96
C ALA A 286 10.09 6.47 -26.66
N ASP A 287 9.18 6.67 -25.72
CA ASP A 287 8.22 5.68 -25.25
C ASP A 287 6.81 6.26 -25.26
N TYR A 288 5.85 5.45 -25.69
CA TYR A 288 4.43 5.66 -25.50
C TYR A 288 3.88 4.56 -24.60
N ASP A 289 3.33 4.93 -23.46
CA ASP A 289 2.67 4.04 -22.50
C ASP A 289 1.16 4.36 -22.45
N LEU A 290 0.33 3.34 -22.67
CA LEU A 290 -1.12 3.36 -22.54
C LEU A 290 -1.52 2.45 -21.38
N SER A 291 -2.37 2.91 -20.47
CA SER A 291 -2.98 2.09 -19.42
C SER A 291 -4.50 2.27 -19.45
N LEU A 292 -5.23 1.16 -19.54
CA LEU A 292 -6.69 1.11 -19.57
C LEU A 292 -7.18 0.31 -18.36
N PHE A 293 -7.82 0.97 -17.40
CA PHE A 293 -8.42 0.33 -16.24
C PHE A 293 -9.93 0.14 -16.44
N ARG A 294 -10.41 -1.10 -16.32
CA ARG A 294 -11.83 -1.47 -16.45
C ARG A 294 -12.31 -2.25 -15.24
N ASN A 295 -13.29 -1.72 -14.52
CA ASN A 295 -13.97 -2.40 -13.42
C ASN A 295 -15.32 -2.94 -13.89
N HIS A 296 -15.49 -4.27 -13.88
CA HIS A 296 -16.74 -4.90 -14.35
C HIS A 296 -17.82 -4.96 -13.26
N VAL A 297 -17.51 -4.50 -12.06
CA VAL A 297 -18.47 -4.26 -10.98
C VAL A 297 -18.34 -2.81 -10.55
N GLU A 298 -19.14 -1.95 -11.14
CA GLU A 298 -19.04 -0.49 -10.98
C GLU A 298 -19.60 -0.01 -9.64
N SER A 299 -20.56 -0.74 -9.05
CA SER A 299 -21.13 -0.39 -7.76
C SER A 299 -21.38 -1.61 -6.90
N VAL A 300 -21.49 -1.38 -5.59
CA VAL A 300 -21.98 -2.37 -4.63
C VAL A 300 -23.29 -1.89 -4.03
N ILE A 301 -24.28 -2.77 -4.00
CA ILE A 301 -25.59 -2.56 -3.41
C ILE A 301 -25.77 -3.64 -2.36
N PHE A 302 -26.12 -3.26 -1.12
CA PHE A 302 -26.53 -4.23 -0.11
C PHE A 302 -27.87 -3.88 0.51
N GLU A 303 -28.63 -4.90 0.87
CA GLU A 303 -29.85 -4.75 1.65
C GLU A 303 -29.56 -4.64 3.15
N ASN A 304 -30.11 -3.60 3.76
CA ASN A 304 -30.03 -3.37 5.19
C ASN A 304 -30.78 -4.50 5.94
N PRO A 305 -30.09 -5.30 6.78
CA PRO A 305 -30.72 -6.40 7.50
C PRO A 305 -31.76 -5.93 8.54
N PHE A 306 -31.78 -4.64 8.90
CA PHE A 306 -32.64 -4.08 9.93
C PHE A 306 -33.82 -3.27 9.38
N ARG A 307 -34.04 -3.26 8.05
CA ARG A 307 -35.08 -2.46 7.40
C ARG A 307 -35.80 -3.25 6.30
N ILE A 308 -37.13 -3.29 6.29
CA ILE A 308 -37.98 -3.87 5.22
C ILE A 308 -38.59 -2.82 4.30
N THR A 309 -38.77 -1.60 4.79
CA THR A 309 -39.29 -0.45 4.03
C THR A 309 -38.37 0.74 4.18
N ASP A 310 -38.21 1.49 3.08
CA ASP A 310 -37.54 2.78 3.08
C ASP A 310 -38.28 3.73 4.03
N GLU A 311 -37.53 4.54 4.75
CA GLU A 311 -38.06 5.59 5.62
C GLU A 311 -37.10 6.77 5.63
N GLU A 312 -37.66 7.97 5.78
CA GLU A 312 -36.87 9.16 6.00
C GLU A 312 -36.62 9.33 7.51
N GLY A 313 -35.40 9.72 7.88
CA GLY A 313 -35.01 9.99 9.26
C GLY A 313 -35.85 11.10 9.91
N CYS A 314 -36.51 11.92 9.11
CA CYS A 314 -37.50 12.89 9.55
C CYS A 314 -38.85 12.18 9.77
N LEU A 315 -39.19 11.82 11.02
CA LEU A 315 -40.57 11.41 11.29
C LEU A 315 -41.48 12.64 11.16
N PRO A 316 -42.60 12.57 10.41
CA PRO A 316 -43.64 13.58 10.52
C PRO A 316 -44.24 13.49 11.92
N ASN A 317 -43.94 14.46 12.79
CA ASN A 317 -44.68 14.60 14.04
C ASN A 317 -46.12 15.01 13.70
N PRO A 318 -47.18 14.30 14.15
CA PRO A 318 -48.57 14.63 13.84
C PRO A 318 -49.12 15.91 14.52
N ALA A 319 -48.29 16.81 15.05
CA ALA A 319 -48.72 18.05 15.70
C ALA A 319 -48.09 19.30 15.06
N ASN A 320 -48.94 20.28 14.74
CA ASN A 320 -48.60 21.58 14.15
C ASN A 320 -48.18 22.58 15.25
N PRO A 321 -47.13 23.42 15.11
CA PRO A 321 -46.33 23.71 13.91
C PRO A 321 -45.38 22.58 13.50
N LEU A 322 -45.43 22.23 12.22
CA LEU A 322 -44.46 21.34 11.57
C LEU A 322 -43.15 22.10 11.32
N ALA A 323 -42.09 21.77 12.04
CA ALA A 323 -40.72 21.98 11.55
C ALA A 323 -39.74 20.93 12.11
N PRO A 324 -38.78 20.50 11.29
CA PRO A 324 -38.18 19.17 11.35
C PRO A 324 -36.99 19.14 12.29
N THR A 325 -37.13 18.47 13.43
CA THR A 325 -35.97 17.90 14.11
C THR A 325 -35.51 16.69 13.29
N CYS A 326 -34.74 16.92 12.22
CA CYS A 326 -34.08 15.86 11.45
C CYS A 326 -33.23 15.02 12.41
N GLY A 327 -33.78 13.89 12.86
CA GLY A 327 -33.47 13.33 14.16
C GLY A 327 -32.06 12.76 14.25
N ALA A 328 -31.27 13.29 15.18
CA ALA A 328 -30.05 12.69 15.73
C ALA A 328 -30.22 11.19 16.11
N SER A 329 -31.46 10.78 16.33
CA SER A 329 -31.92 9.47 16.79
C SER A 329 -32.45 8.53 15.68
N ASN A 330 -32.59 8.99 14.42
CA ASN A 330 -33.30 8.25 13.36
C ASN A 330 -32.49 8.12 12.05
N ARG A 331 -31.49 7.24 12.04
CA ARG A 331 -30.52 7.08 10.94
C ARG A 331 -30.43 5.64 10.44
N PHE A 332 -29.77 5.41 9.30
CA PHE A 332 -29.66 4.11 8.61
C PHE A 332 -31.03 3.54 8.21
N ARG A 333 -31.88 4.39 7.61
CA ARG A 333 -33.30 4.14 7.34
C ARG A 333 -33.63 3.65 5.92
N MET A 334 -32.61 3.41 5.11
CA MET A 334 -32.73 2.82 3.78
C MET A 334 -32.89 1.30 3.83
N VAL A 335 -33.61 0.75 2.85
CA VAL A 335 -33.68 -0.69 2.56
C VAL A 335 -32.45 -1.15 1.78
N ARG A 336 -32.03 -0.36 0.80
CA ARG A 336 -30.83 -0.61 0.00
C ARG A 336 -29.88 0.55 0.15
N TRP A 337 -28.62 0.22 0.37
CA TRP A 337 -27.54 1.18 0.30
C TRP A 337 -26.69 0.89 -0.93
N GLN A 338 -26.04 1.92 -1.46
CA GLN A 338 -25.19 1.82 -2.64
C GLN A 338 -23.87 2.57 -2.43
N ASN A 339 -22.79 2.02 -2.97
CA ASN A 339 -21.53 2.73 -3.18
C ASN A 339 -21.05 2.60 -4.61
N ASP A 340 -20.40 3.64 -5.09
CA ASP A 340 -19.58 3.56 -6.29
C ASP A 340 -18.26 2.86 -5.97
N LEU A 341 -17.79 2.01 -6.88
CA LEU A 341 -16.48 1.36 -6.80
C LEU A 341 -15.48 2.09 -7.69
N ALA A 342 -14.27 1.55 -7.85
CA ALA A 342 -13.24 2.22 -8.64
C ALA A 342 -13.72 2.42 -10.11
N PRO A 343 -13.77 3.66 -10.63
CA PRO A 343 -14.27 3.94 -11.96
C PRO A 343 -13.26 3.59 -13.05
N ASN A 344 -13.75 3.23 -14.23
CA ASN A 344 -12.97 3.06 -15.45
C ASN A 344 -12.20 4.35 -15.77
N ASN A 345 -10.93 4.22 -16.09
CA ASN A 345 -10.09 5.35 -16.45
C ASN A 345 -9.00 4.92 -17.43
N ASP A 346 -8.52 5.92 -18.18
CA ASP A 346 -7.52 5.74 -19.23
C ASP A 346 -6.36 6.70 -19.00
N SER A 347 -5.14 6.24 -19.26
CA SER A 347 -3.90 7.01 -19.15
C SER A 347 -3.05 6.85 -20.41
N HIS A 348 -2.61 7.98 -20.97
CA HIS A 348 -1.69 8.05 -22.10
C HIS A 348 -0.45 8.81 -21.66
N THR A 349 0.73 8.23 -21.81
CA THR A 349 2.00 8.86 -21.41
C THR A 349 2.99 8.81 -22.56
N PHE A 350 3.58 9.96 -22.88
CA PHE A 350 4.67 10.10 -23.83
C PHE A 350 5.94 10.46 -23.08
N SER A 351 6.98 9.66 -23.20
CA SER A 351 8.26 9.90 -22.53
C SER A 351 9.39 10.00 -23.54
N PHE A 352 10.26 10.97 -23.35
CA PHE A 352 11.50 11.16 -24.11
C PHE A 352 12.65 11.21 -23.12
N TRP A 353 13.73 10.50 -23.40
CA TRP A 353 14.92 10.53 -22.57
C TRP A 353 16.17 10.52 -23.43
N ALA A 354 17.24 11.12 -22.92
CA ALA A 354 18.53 11.16 -23.58
C ALA A 354 19.67 11.22 -22.55
N ASN A 355 20.76 10.53 -22.85
CA ASN A 355 22.02 10.68 -22.14
C ASN A 355 23.11 11.05 -23.15
N VAL A 356 23.94 12.03 -22.82
CA VAL A 356 24.98 12.57 -23.70
C VAL A 356 26.28 12.72 -22.90
N ASP A 357 27.34 12.10 -23.38
CA ASP A 357 28.70 12.28 -22.89
C ASP A 357 29.31 13.54 -23.50
N LEU A 358 29.22 14.66 -22.77
CA LEU A 358 29.80 15.95 -23.18
C LEU A 358 31.33 15.87 -23.26
N THR A 359 31.94 15.18 -22.30
CA THR A 359 33.37 14.82 -22.28
C THR A 359 33.53 13.40 -21.72
N PRO A 360 34.69 12.73 -21.84
CA PRO A 360 34.90 11.39 -21.27
C PRO A 360 34.63 11.27 -19.76
N ARG A 361 34.57 12.40 -19.05
CA ARG A 361 34.34 12.48 -17.61
C ARG A 361 33.06 13.25 -17.26
N THR A 362 32.27 13.70 -18.23
CA THR A 362 31.07 14.53 -17.99
C THR A 362 29.91 14.01 -18.82
N GLN A 363 28.82 13.70 -18.14
CA GLN A 363 27.60 13.20 -18.75
C GLN A 363 26.41 14.07 -18.35
N LEU A 364 25.61 14.44 -19.35
CA LEU A 364 24.30 15.06 -19.17
C LEU A 364 23.23 14.00 -19.41
N ARG A 365 22.23 13.95 -18.54
CA ARG A 365 21.07 13.06 -18.64
C ARG A 365 19.80 13.90 -18.59
N GLY A 366 18.81 13.53 -19.38
CA GLY A 366 17.52 14.21 -19.43
C GLY A 366 16.38 13.23 -19.64
N LEU A 367 15.25 13.50 -18.99
CA LEU A 367 13.97 12.84 -19.18
C LEU A 367 12.86 13.88 -19.17
N PHE A 368 11.93 13.76 -20.10
CA PHE A 368 10.70 14.53 -20.17
C PHE A 368 9.54 13.55 -20.38
N SER A 369 8.49 13.67 -19.59
CA SER A 369 7.28 12.84 -19.72
C SER A 369 6.03 13.71 -19.62
N LEU A 370 5.07 13.44 -20.50
CA LEU A 370 3.76 14.10 -20.57
C LEU A 370 2.68 13.02 -20.53
N ALA A 371 1.86 13.04 -19.48
CA ALA A 371 0.75 12.12 -19.31
C ALA A 371 -0.60 12.85 -19.33
N TYR A 372 -1.60 12.19 -19.92
CA TYR A 372 -3.00 12.59 -19.94
C TYR A 372 -3.84 11.47 -19.33
N TRP A 373 -4.62 11.80 -18.30
CA TRP A 373 -5.51 10.88 -17.62
C TRP A 373 -6.96 11.31 -17.82
N THR A 374 -7.84 10.35 -18.09
CA THR A 374 -9.27 10.61 -18.30
C THR A 374 -10.14 9.62 -17.56
N GLN A 375 -11.31 10.07 -17.10
CA GLN A 375 -12.33 9.27 -16.43
C GLN A 375 -13.69 9.82 -16.87
N ASN A 376 -14.57 8.98 -17.41
CA ASN A 376 -15.92 9.42 -17.77
C ASN A 376 -17.02 8.39 -17.42
N ASP A 377 -16.84 7.65 -16.34
CA ASP A 377 -17.85 6.73 -15.81
C ASP A 377 -19.08 7.50 -15.31
N ALA A 378 -20.23 6.86 -15.47
CA ALA A 378 -21.50 7.44 -15.09
C ALA A 378 -21.65 7.50 -13.56
N PHE A 379 -22.18 8.60 -13.06
CA PHE A 379 -22.52 8.73 -11.65
C PHE A 379 -23.73 7.85 -11.27
N LEU A 380 -23.71 7.38 -10.04
CA LEU A 380 -24.86 6.78 -9.37
C LEU A 380 -25.84 7.86 -8.89
N PRO A 381 -27.12 7.54 -8.67
CA PRO A 381 -28.04 8.46 -8.02
C PRO A 381 -27.55 8.78 -6.60
N TRP A 382 -28.01 9.88 -6.00
CA TRP A 382 -27.62 10.26 -4.64
C TRP A 382 -27.96 9.19 -3.59
N THR A 383 -29.03 8.44 -3.81
CA THR A 383 -29.47 7.34 -2.93
C THR A 383 -30.41 6.40 -3.66
N LEU A 384 -30.59 5.19 -3.10
CA LEU A 384 -31.68 4.28 -3.46
C LEU A 384 -32.89 4.36 -2.50
N ASN A 385 -32.82 5.19 -1.45
CA ASN A 385 -33.91 5.37 -0.50
C ASN A 385 -35.03 6.22 -1.12
N THR A 386 -36.14 5.56 -1.46
CA THR A 386 -37.31 6.18 -2.09
C THR A 386 -38.14 7.05 -1.16
N ALA A 387 -37.91 6.99 0.16
CA ALA A 387 -38.64 7.79 1.13
C ALA A 387 -38.08 9.23 1.26
N ILE A 388 -36.89 9.52 0.73
CA ILE A 388 -36.32 10.87 0.74
C ILE A 388 -36.99 11.70 -0.36
N VAL A 389 -37.92 12.57 0.02
CA VAL A 389 -38.76 13.34 -0.91
C VAL A 389 -38.83 14.83 -0.56
N PRO A 390 -39.00 15.74 -1.55
CA PRO A 390 -38.90 17.20 -1.39
C PRO A 390 -39.71 17.85 -0.27
N ARG A 391 -40.81 17.22 0.13
CA ARG A 391 -41.73 17.77 1.13
C ARG A 391 -41.10 17.98 2.51
N HIS A 392 -39.96 17.37 2.78
CA HIS A 392 -39.31 17.37 4.10
C HIS A 392 -37.92 18.02 4.09
N TRP A 393 -37.55 18.71 3.00
CA TRP A 393 -36.26 19.37 2.84
C TRP A 393 -36.35 20.83 3.28
N ASP A 394 -35.21 21.50 3.41
CA ASP A 394 -35.20 22.94 3.38
C ASP A 394 -35.71 23.41 2.00
N GLY A 395 -36.66 24.36 1.97
CA GLY A 395 -37.41 24.73 0.76
C GLY A 395 -36.61 25.34 -0.40
N ASN A 396 -35.28 25.24 -0.38
CA ASN A 396 -34.35 25.84 -1.33
C ASN A 396 -33.68 24.82 -2.28
N SER A 397 -33.86 23.50 -2.10
CA SER A 397 -33.21 22.53 -2.97
C SER A 397 -33.99 22.35 -4.30
N PRO A 398 -33.34 22.45 -5.47
CA PRO A 398 -33.98 22.29 -6.79
C PRO A 398 -34.31 20.84 -7.16
N ILE A 399 -33.88 19.86 -6.33
CA ILE A 399 -34.11 18.45 -6.61
C ILE A 399 -35.57 18.08 -6.32
N THR A 400 -36.12 17.11 -7.05
CA THR A 400 -37.48 16.59 -6.80
C THR A 400 -37.50 15.08 -6.55
N ASN A 401 -36.48 14.37 -7.01
CA ASN A 401 -36.30 12.95 -6.77
C ASN A 401 -34.81 12.60 -6.70
N PRO A 402 -34.25 12.36 -5.50
CA PRO A 402 -32.83 12.04 -5.33
C PRO A 402 -32.45 10.62 -5.78
N THR A 403 -33.44 9.79 -6.15
CA THR A 403 -33.22 8.47 -6.77
C THR A 403 -33.09 8.54 -8.29
N ASP A 404 -33.40 9.69 -8.90
CA ASP A 404 -33.36 9.87 -10.35
C ASP A 404 -32.03 10.49 -10.81
N VAL A 405 -31.21 9.67 -11.49
CA VAL A 405 -29.94 10.10 -12.10
C VAL A 405 -30.09 11.25 -13.08
N ASN A 406 -31.28 11.46 -13.66
CA ASN A 406 -31.51 12.56 -14.60
C ASN A 406 -31.43 13.93 -13.94
N GLN A 407 -31.64 14.03 -12.63
CA GLN A 407 -31.58 15.28 -11.89
C GLN A 407 -30.18 15.67 -11.44
N LEU A 408 -29.19 14.76 -11.55
CA LEU A 408 -27.79 15.06 -11.23
C LEU A 408 -27.26 16.24 -12.06
N PRO A 409 -26.42 17.12 -11.47
CA PRO A 409 -25.88 18.30 -12.14
C PRO A 409 -25.01 17.95 -13.36
N ALA A 410 -24.39 16.76 -13.35
CA ALA A 410 -23.75 16.12 -14.48
C ALA A 410 -23.99 14.61 -14.43
N LYS A 411 -23.81 13.93 -15.57
CA LYS A 411 -23.98 12.46 -15.64
C LYS A 411 -22.69 11.70 -15.35
N SER A 412 -21.56 12.38 -15.34
CA SER A 412 -20.22 11.86 -15.07
C SER A 412 -19.32 13.03 -14.67
N LEU A 413 -18.11 12.73 -14.19
CA LEU A 413 -17.13 13.77 -13.89
C LEU A 413 -16.56 14.40 -15.16
N ASN A 414 -16.47 13.65 -16.27
CA ASN A 414 -15.66 14.02 -17.43
C ASN A 414 -14.25 14.47 -17.00
N GLY A 415 -13.66 13.69 -16.10
CA GLY A 415 -12.41 13.99 -15.41
C GLY A 415 -11.25 13.97 -16.38
N LYS A 416 -10.40 14.98 -16.27
CA LYS A 416 -9.22 15.18 -17.12
C LYS A 416 -8.08 15.69 -16.27
N MET A 417 -6.92 15.03 -16.34
CA MET A 417 -5.70 15.49 -15.68
C MET A 417 -4.54 15.42 -16.64
N ARG A 418 -3.61 16.37 -16.50
CA ARG A 418 -2.34 16.39 -17.22
C ARG A 418 -1.20 16.37 -16.21
N ASN A 419 -0.27 15.44 -16.38
CA ASN A 419 0.93 15.37 -15.56
C ASN A 419 2.17 15.58 -16.43
N ILE A 420 3.06 16.49 -16.02
CA ILE A 420 4.34 16.75 -16.68
C ILE A 420 5.45 16.41 -15.69
N THR A 421 6.34 15.51 -16.09
CA THR A 421 7.52 15.14 -15.30
C THR A 421 8.78 15.46 -16.09
N GLN A 422 9.76 16.09 -15.45
CA GLN A 422 11.04 16.45 -16.06
C GLN A 422 12.18 16.14 -15.09
N GLU A 423 13.25 15.56 -15.59
CA GLU A 423 14.45 15.27 -14.81
C GLU A 423 15.70 15.58 -15.64
N TYR A 424 16.64 16.32 -15.07
CA TYR A 424 17.94 16.58 -15.69
C TYR A 424 19.04 16.37 -14.68
N ALA A 425 20.11 15.69 -15.07
CA ALA A 425 21.26 15.43 -14.23
C ALA A 425 22.57 15.69 -15.00
N LEU A 426 23.45 16.49 -14.41
CA LEU A 426 24.81 16.69 -14.88
C LEU A 426 25.77 16.02 -13.90
N VAL A 427 26.54 15.04 -14.39
CA VAL A 427 27.47 14.27 -13.57
C VAL A 427 28.89 14.42 -14.13
N ASN A 428 29.81 14.83 -13.28
CA ASN A 428 31.24 14.88 -13.58
C ASN A 428 32.01 13.88 -12.69
N ARG A 429 32.83 13.04 -13.30
CA ARG A 429 33.64 12.01 -12.61
C ARG A 429 35.13 12.24 -12.90
N ARG A 430 35.78 13.07 -12.11
CA ARG A 430 37.26 13.12 -12.05
C ARG A 430 37.75 12.10 -11.03
N GLU A 431 39.05 11.79 -11.07
CA GLU A 431 39.63 10.67 -10.31
C GLU A 431 39.36 10.74 -8.81
N LYS A 432 39.63 11.90 -8.18
CA LYS A 432 39.40 12.11 -6.73
C LYS A 432 38.11 12.86 -6.39
N PHE A 433 37.48 13.47 -7.40
CA PHE A 433 36.34 14.37 -7.21
C PHE A 433 35.19 13.99 -8.11
N ARG A 434 33.99 13.93 -7.55
CA ARG A 434 32.75 13.78 -8.34
C ARG A 434 31.80 14.90 -7.99
N PHE A 435 31.20 15.47 -9.02
CA PHE A 435 30.20 16.52 -8.90
C PHE A 435 28.91 16.04 -9.57
N GLN A 436 27.79 16.36 -8.94
CA GLN A 436 26.47 16.02 -9.42
C GLN A 436 25.55 17.21 -9.20
N ALA A 437 24.83 17.61 -10.24
CA ALA A 437 23.74 18.58 -10.15
C ALA A 437 22.50 17.94 -10.77
N GLU A 438 21.41 17.88 -10.02
CA GLU A 438 20.13 17.34 -10.49
C GLU A 438 19.01 18.35 -10.30
N TYR A 439 18.10 18.37 -11.26
CA TYR A 439 16.82 19.05 -11.18
C TYR A 439 15.72 18.07 -11.55
N ARG A 440 14.68 17.99 -10.72
CA ARG A 440 13.47 17.22 -11.01
C ARG A 440 12.25 18.09 -10.79
N SER A 441 11.25 17.96 -11.64
CA SER A 441 9.97 18.62 -11.45
C SER A 441 8.82 17.71 -11.88
N GLN A 442 7.77 17.72 -11.07
CA GLN A 442 6.49 17.11 -11.39
C GLN A 442 5.40 18.17 -11.26
N SER A 443 4.55 18.30 -12.27
CA SER A 443 3.42 19.22 -12.28
C SER A 443 2.17 18.44 -12.67
N LEU A 444 1.23 18.32 -11.74
CA LEU A 444 -0.09 17.77 -12.01
C LEU A 444 -1.09 18.92 -12.11
N ASP A 445 -1.75 19.01 -13.25
CA ASP A 445 -2.78 20.00 -13.58
C ASP A 445 -4.12 19.26 -13.72
N ASN A 446 -5.03 19.52 -12.79
CA ASN A 446 -6.36 18.94 -12.79
C ASN A 446 -7.32 19.83 -13.57
N GLN A 447 -7.73 19.36 -14.75
CA GLN A 447 -8.58 20.07 -15.70
C GLN A 447 -10.03 19.55 -15.67
N SER A 448 -10.39 18.81 -14.62
CA SER A 448 -11.75 18.31 -14.42
C SER A 448 -12.70 19.47 -14.09
N PRO A 449 -13.96 19.41 -14.51
CA PRO A 449 -14.93 20.43 -14.15
C PRO A 449 -15.18 20.45 -12.63
N MET A 450 -15.35 21.64 -12.07
CA MET A 450 -15.97 21.81 -10.76
C MET A 450 -17.47 21.68 -10.92
N LEU A 451 -18.05 20.73 -10.20
CA LEU A 451 -19.48 20.43 -10.18
C LEU A 451 -20.01 20.81 -8.79
N GLU A 452 -21.01 21.69 -8.78
CA GLU A 452 -21.77 22.00 -7.58
C GLU A 452 -22.96 21.04 -7.48
N PHE A 453 -23.05 20.33 -6.36
CA PHE A 453 -24.13 19.44 -6.04
C PHE A 453 -25.18 20.18 -5.20
N PRO A 454 -26.46 20.16 -5.60
CA PRO A 454 -27.54 20.84 -4.88
C PRO A 454 -27.96 20.15 -3.57
N GLY A 455 -27.29 19.03 -3.24
CA GLY A 455 -27.49 18.28 -2.02
C GLY A 455 -26.87 16.88 -2.04
N TYR A 456 -27.05 16.15 -0.94
CA TYR A 456 -26.66 14.75 -0.76
C TYR A 456 -27.57 14.03 0.23
N ALA A 457 -27.61 12.69 0.14
CA ALA A 457 -28.25 11.84 1.13
C ALA A 457 -27.31 11.63 2.34
N ALA A 458 -27.70 12.14 3.49
CA ALA A 458 -26.87 12.15 4.69
C ALA A 458 -27.22 11.04 5.69
N PHE A 459 -26.29 10.79 6.62
CA PHE A 459 -26.47 9.95 7.81
C PHE A 459 -26.94 8.51 7.52
N GLY A 460 -26.30 7.86 6.56
CA GLY A 460 -26.69 6.52 6.09
C GLY A 460 -28.04 6.58 5.37
N ASP A 461 -28.08 7.37 4.29
CA ASP A 461 -29.22 7.50 3.37
C ASP A 461 -30.55 7.70 4.09
N SER A 462 -30.59 8.60 5.07
CA SER A 462 -31.79 8.80 5.89
C SER A 462 -32.44 10.16 5.68
N THR A 463 -31.69 11.20 5.30
CA THR A 463 -32.23 12.56 5.16
C THR A 463 -31.54 13.29 4.02
N TRP A 464 -32.27 14.14 3.30
CA TRP A 464 -31.68 15.04 2.31
C TRP A 464 -31.02 16.26 2.96
N ARG A 465 -29.91 16.72 2.38
CA ARG A 465 -29.19 17.91 2.83
C ARG A 465 -28.67 18.72 1.65
N SER A 466 -28.92 20.03 1.64
CA SER A 466 -28.57 20.96 0.55
C SER A 466 -27.19 21.63 0.67
N ALA A 467 -26.50 21.51 1.82
CA ALA A 467 -25.22 22.15 2.08
C ALA A 467 -24.24 21.27 2.87
N VAL A 468 -22.93 21.54 2.73
CA VAL A 468 -21.87 20.86 3.48
C VAL A 468 -21.97 21.27 4.95
N THR A 469 -22.52 20.37 5.78
CA THR A 469 -22.73 20.48 7.24
C THR A 469 -23.81 21.47 7.70
N ASP A 470 -24.51 21.15 8.79
CA ASP A 470 -25.78 21.80 9.24
C ASP A 470 -25.61 23.27 9.66
N PHE A 471 -24.42 23.86 9.47
CA PHE A 471 -24.00 25.00 10.28
C PHE A 471 -23.31 26.15 9.52
N TYR A 472 -22.84 25.96 8.27
CA TYR A 472 -21.96 26.97 7.63
C TYR A 472 -22.32 27.37 6.19
N ASN A 473 -23.37 26.79 5.60
CA ASN A 473 -23.90 27.20 4.29
C ASN A 473 -22.85 27.23 3.16
N LEU A 474 -21.91 26.28 3.16
CA LEU A 474 -20.94 26.11 2.08
C LEU A 474 -21.54 25.21 0.97
N PRO A 475 -21.27 25.51 -0.31
CA PRO A 475 -21.69 24.67 -1.42
C PRO A 475 -21.04 23.28 -1.34
N ILE A 476 -21.74 22.27 -1.85
CA ILE A 476 -21.20 20.91 -1.97
C ILE A 476 -20.55 20.80 -3.34
N GLU A 477 -19.25 20.98 -3.42
CA GLU A 477 -18.51 20.98 -4.68
C GLU A 477 -17.29 20.08 -4.64
N ASN A 478 -16.88 19.54 -5.79
CA ASN A 478 -15.56 18.95 -5.93
C ASN A 478 -14.50 20.05 -6.14
N LEU A 479 -13.33 19.84 -5.55
CA LEU A 479 -12.19 20.74 -5.68
C LEU A 479 -11.19 20.21 -6.70
N ASP A 480 -10.80 21.04 -7.67
CA ASP A 480 -9.80 20.73 -8.71
C ASP A 480 -8.36 20.91 -8.19
N TRP A 481 -8.00 20.17 -7.15
CA TRP A 481 -6.65 20.24 -6.57
C TRP A 481 -5.57 19.99 -7.63
N ASP A 482 -4.49 20.76 -7.55
CA ASP A 482 -3.32 20.67 -8.41
C ASP A 482 -2.03 20.78 -7.57
N PHE A 483 -0.89 20.44 -8.16
CA PHE A 483 0.39 20.73 -7.54
C PHE A 483 1.54 20.85 -8.54
N ARG A 484 2.57 21.57 -8.12
CA ARG A 484 3.91 21.52 -8.73
C ARG A 484 4.95 21.27 -7.65
N ARG A 485 5.71 20.19 -7.82
CA ARG A 485 6.88 19.86 -7.01
C ARG A 485 8.15 20.11 -7.82
N GLN A 486 9.16 20.67 -7.17
CA GLN A 486 10.49 20.90 -7.74
C GLN A 486 11.55 20.48 -6.73
N ASP A 487 12.47 19.63 -7.15
CA ASP A 487 13.59 19.16 -6.35
C ASP A 487 14.90 19.57 -7.03
N PHE A 488 15.85 20.07 -6.26
CA PHE A 488 17.20 20.43 -6.68
C PHE A 488 18.20 19.70 -5.80
N THR A 489 19.21 19.06 -6.38
CA THR A 489 20.27 18.38 -5.64
C THR A 489 21.63 18.78 -6.15
N PHE A 490 22.52 19.18 -5.25
CA PHE A 490 23.93 19.43 -5.53
C PHE A 490 24.78 18.50 -4.66
N GLY A 491 25.49 17.58 -5.30
CA GLY A 491 26.33 16.58 -4.64
C GLY A 491 27.80 16.78 -4.95
N PHE A 492 28.63 16.62 -3.93
CA PHE A 492 30.08 16.60 -4.01
C PHE A 492 30.63 15.36 -3.31
N GLN A 493 31.50 14.62 -3.99
CA GLN A 493 32.25 13.52 -3.42
C GLN A 493 33.74 13.79 -3.54
N TRP A 494 34.48 13.54 -2.46
CA TRP A 494 35.92 13.56 -2.41
C TRP A 494 36.46 12.24 -1.87
N ASP A 495 37.23 11.53 -2.70
CA ASP A 495 38.03 10.38 -2.28
C ASP A 495 39.33 10.93 -1.64
N VAL A 496 39.27 11.20 -0.33
CA VAL A 496 40.33 11.86 0.44
C VAL A 496 41.58 10.97 0.47
N LEU A 497 41.37 9.68 0.77
CA LEU A 497 42.36 8.60 0.74
C LEU A 497 41.70 7.39 0.04
N PRO A 498 42.47 6.40 -0.46
CA PRO A 498 41.89 5.17 -1.01
C PRO A 498 40.94 4.43 -0.04
N GLN A 499 41.14 4.66 1.25
CA GLN A 499 40.36 4.10 2.35
C GLN A 499 39.24 5.02 2.85
N LEU A 500 39.20 6.29 2.42
CA LEU A 500 38.32 7.32 3.00
C LEU A 500 37.65 8.15 1.92
N THR A 501 36.34 7.99 1.78
CA THR A 501 35.51 8.81 0.90
C THR A 501 34.57 9.68 1.73
N TRP A 502 34.53 10.96 1.43
CA TRP A 502 33.59 11.91 2.00
C TRP A 502 32.61 12.38 0.92
N LYS A 503 31.33 12.50 1.26
CA LYS A 503 30.28 13.04 0.39
C LYS A 503 29.46 14.08 1.13
N MET A 504 29.09 15.14 0.42
CA MET A 504 28.21 16.19 0.91
C MET A 504 27.16 16.48 -0.16
N ASP A 505 25.89 16.46 0.24
CA ASP A 505 24.76 16.74 -0.64
C ASP A 505 23.91 17.87 -0.03
N TYR A 506 23.53 18.84 -0.86
CA TYR A 506 22.47 19.80 -0.57
C TYR A 506 21.23 19.43 -1.39
N GLU A 507 20.07 19.38 -0.74
CA GLU A 507 18.78 19.09 -1.36
C GLU A 507 17.80 20.23 -1.05
N GLY A 508 17.14 20.76 -2.07
CA GLY A 508 16.04 21.72 -1.94
C GLY A 508 14.78 21.16 -2.57
N GLU A 509 13.68 21.11 -1.82
CA GLU A 509 12.37 20.68 -2.29
C GLU A 509 11.38 21.85 -2.15
N ILE A 510 10.62 22.14 -3.21
CA ILE A 510 9.61 23.20 -3.24
C ILE A 510 8.31 22.60 -3.74
N TRP A 511 7.23 22.83 -3.00
CA TRP A 511 5.89 22.53 -3.46
C TRP A 511 5.04 23.78 -3.58
N ASN A 512 4.26 23.83 -4.65
CA ASN A 512 3.10 24.72 -4.79
C ASN A 512 1.85 23.83 -4.93
N ARG A 513 0.78 24.12 -4.20
CA ARG A 513 -0.45 23.32 -4.15
C ARG A 513 -1.68 24.24 -4.15
N LYS A 514 -2.78 23.78 -4.75
CA LYS A 514 -4.10 24.41 -4.68
C LYS A 514 -5.02 23.63 -3.73
N PHE A 515 -5.89 24.35 -3.01
CA PHE A 515 -6.87 23.78 -2.06
C PHE A 515 -6.27 22.90 -0.96
N ARG A 516 -5.15 23.35 -0.40
CA ARG A 516 -4.47 22.73 0.75
C ARG A 516 -4.26 23.76 1.86
N ASP A 517 -3.98 23.29 3.07
CA ASP A 517 -3.76 24.17 4.23
C ASP A 517 -2.51 25.04 4.00
N VAL A 518 -1.52 24.52 3.28
CA VAL A 518 -0.31 25.25 2.87
C VAL A 518 -0.17 25.26 1.36
N ASN A 519 -0.35 26.44 0.75
CA ASN A 519 -0.20 26.61 -0.70
C ASN A 519 1.26 26.48 -1.16
N ARG A 520 2.23 26.79 -0.29
CA ARG A 520 3.66 26.63 -0.60
C ARG A 520 4.47 26.26 0.63
N ASN A 521 5.26 25.19 0.52
CA ASN A 521 6.31 24.87 1.48
C ASN A 521 7.64 24.58 0.79
N ASN A 522 8.72 24.88 1.49
CA ASN A 522 10.08 24.65 1.03
C ASN A 522 10.83 23.82 2.08
N GLU A 523 11.59 22.83 1.65
CA GLU A 523 12.45 22.03 2.53
C GLU A 523 13.89 22.09 2.04
N HIS A 524 14.80 22.42 2.95
CA HIS A 524 16.23 22.44 2.70
C HIS A 524 16.90 21.35 3.54
N SER A 525 17.68 20.51 2.90
CA SER A 525 18.43 19.45 3.56
C SER A 525 19.92 19.51 3.24
N ILE A 526 20.73 19.17 4.23
CA ILE A 526 22.16 18.93 4.07
C ILE A 526 22.44 17.53 4.56
N ARG A 527 23.14 16.74 3.75
CA ARG A 527 23.53 15.36 4.06
C ARG A 527 25.03 15.18 3.94
N ALA A 528 25.66 14.64 4.97
CA ALA A 528 27.07 14.29 4.97
C ALA A 528 27.23 12.76 5.10
N ARG A 529 28.10 12.17 4.30
CA ARG A 529 28.43 10.74 4.36
C ARG A 529 29.94 10.53 4.42
N LEU A 530 30.36 9.57 5.23
CA LEU A 530 31.74 9.13 5.35
C LEU A 530 31.78 7.61 5.14
N ASP A 531 32.56 7.16 4.17
CA ASP A 531 32.86 5.75 3.93
C ASP A 531 34.34 5.52 4.28
N PHE A 532 34.63 4.57 5.17
CA PHE A 532 35.98 4.24 5.61
C PHE A 532 36.25 2.72 5.57
N THR A 533 37.39 2.31 5.02
CA THR A 533 37.82 0.90 4.94
C THR A 533 39.25 0.72 5.47
N ALA A 534 39.44 -0.11 6.50
CA ALA A 534 40.76 -0.37 7.10
C ALA A 534 41.12 -1.86 7.12
N ASN A 535 42.39 -2.18 6.87
CA ASN A 535 42.94 -3.53 7.08
C ASN A 535 43.68 -3.58 8.41
N LEU A 536 43.27 -4.46 9.32
CA LEU A 536 43.70 -4.50 10.72
C LEU A 536 44.83 -5.52 11.01
N SER A 537 45.42 -6.15 9.99
CA SER A 537 46.50 -7.13 10.18
C SER A 537 47.87 -6.46 10.38
N GLY A 538 48.41 -6.45 11.62
CA GLY A 538 49.79 -5.99 11.88
C GLY A 538 50.21 -5.61 13.32
N ALA A 539 49.35 -5.68 14.34
CA ALA A 539 49.69 -5.20 15.70
C ALA A 539 50.21 -6.32 16.63
N GLY A 540 51.38 -6.90 16.31
CA GLY A 540 51.94 -8.00 17.11
C GLY A 540 53.42 -8.27 16.87
N LYS A 541 54.30 -7.26 17.05
CA LYS A 541 55.72 -7.49 17.36
C LYS A 541 56.15 -6.53 18.47
N THR A 542 56.04 -6.98 19.71
CA THR A 542 56.80 -6.40 20.82
C THR A 542 58.28 -6.78 20.64
N ASN A 543 59.15 -5.77 20.63
CA ASN A 543 60.60 -5.94 20.58
C ASN A 543 61.09 -6.77 21.79
N GLY A 544 61.66 -7.93 21.51
CA GLY A 544 62.47 -8.70 22.44
C GLY A 544 63.79 -9.05 21.76
N ALA A 545 64.85 -8.34 22.13
CA ALA A 545 66.21 -8.67 21.72
C ALA A 545 66.64 -9.97 22.41
N GLY A 546 67.11 -10.95 21.63
CA GLY A 546 67.71 -12.19 22.12
C GLY A 546 68.37 -12.93 20.97
N LYS A 547 69.70 -12.96 20.97
CA LYS A 547 70.55 -13.73 20.05
C LYS A 547 70.33 -15.23 20.28
N ASP A 548 70.17 -16.00 19.19
CA ASP A 548 70.97 -17.20 18.85
C ASP A 548 70.42 -17.87 17.57
N PRO A 549 71.26 -18.45 16.69
CA PRO A 549 70.81 -19.11 15.47
C PRO A 549 70.72 -20.64 15.63
N VAL A 550 69.56 -21.22 15.30
CA VAL A 550 69.39 -22.68 15.09
C VAL A 550 68.55 -22.90 13.80
N PRO A 551 68.88 -23.87 12.93
CA PRO A 551 68.34 -23.95 11.58
C PRO A 551 67.02 -24.74 11.45
N ALA A 552 66.17 -24.23 10.55
CA ALA A 552 65.14 -24.86 9.71
C ALA A 552 64.33 -26.07 10.24
N ALA A 553 63.05 -25.81 10.56
CA ALA A 553 61.94 -26.68 10.23
C ALA A 553 60.86 -25.85 9.51
N SER A 554 60.49 -26.22 8.29
CA SER A 554 59.46 -25.55 7.49
C SER A 554 58.07 -25.86 8.05
N GLN A 555 57.63 -25.08 9.03
CA GLN A 555 56.20 -24.92 9.27
C GLN A 555 55.68 -23.87 8.26
N ALA A 556 54.76 -24.28 7.40
CA ALA A 556 53.96 -23.35 6.63
C ALA A 556 53.15 -22.49 7.61
N VAL A 557 53.69 -21.32 7.97
CA VAL A 557 52.96 -20.31 8.73
C VAL A 557 51.80 -19.88 7.84
N ALA A 558 50.57 -20.26 8.22
CA ALA A 558 49.36 -19.82 7.55
C ALA A 558 49.41 -18.29 7.39
N PRO A 559 49.11 -17.72 6.21
CA PRO A 559 49.14 -16.28 6.02
C PRO A 559 48.26 -15.59 7.09
N PRO A 560 48.71 -14.46 7.64
CA PRO A 560 47.95 -13.76 8.67
C PRO A 560 46.53 -13.50 8.16
N THR A 561 45.54 -13.86 8.97
CA THR A 561 44.13 -13.71 8.60
C THR A 561 43.84 -12.21 8.42
N LEU A 562 43.73 -11.76 7.17
CA LEU A 562 43.42 -10.37 6.85
C LEU A 562 42.05 -10.04 7.47
N THR A 563 42.02 -9.02 8.32
CA THR A 563 40.79 -8.53 8.93
C THR A 563 40.50 -7.16 8.34
N THR A 564 39.37 -7.01 7.66
CA THR A 564 38.96 -5.75 7.04
C THR A 564 37.76 -5.17 7.78
N LEU A 565 37.85 -3.89 8.13
CA LEU A 565 36.81 -3.10 8.77
C LEU A 565 36.25 -2.12 7.74
N ASN A 566 34.95 -2.20 7.44
CA ASN A 566 34.24 -1.17 6.71
C ASN A 566 33.32 -0.40 7.67
N LEU A 567 33.35 0.93 7.61
CA LEU A 567 32.53 1.83 8.40
C LEU A 567 31.87 2.83 7.46
N ARG A 568 30.55 2.99 7.57
CA ARG A 568 29.81 4.06 6.92
C ARG A 568 29.06 4.88 7.96
N LEU A 569 29.22 6.19 7.90
CA LEU A 569 28.47 7.18 8.67
C LEU A 569 27.64 8.02 7.69
N ASP A 570 26.39 8.27 8.01
CA ASP A 570 25.48 9.08 7.21
C ASP A 570 24.62 9.94 8.13
N TYR A 571 24.54 11.23 7.86
CA TYR A 571 23.69 12.13 8.62
C TYR A 571 23.05 13.17 7.70
N ARG A 572 21.74 13.32 7.81
CA ARG A 572 20.95 14.34 7.12
C ARG A 572 20.19 15.19 8.13
N TYR A 573 20.36 16.49 8.02
CA TYR A 573 19.50 17.50 8.64
C TYR A 573 18.58 18.08 7.57
N SER A 574 17.29 18.22 7.88
CA SER A 574 16.32 18.88 7.02
C SER A 574 15.47 19.87 7.81
N ASN A 575 15.23 21.04 7.23
CA ASN A 575 14.31 22.04 7.77
C ASN A 575 13.29 22.40 6.70
N ARG A 576 12.02 22.10 6.98
CA ARG A 576 10.88 22.47 6.15
C ARG A 576 10.13 23.63 6.76
N SER A 577 9.81 24.62 5.95
CA SER A 577 9.00 25.78 6.30
C SER A 577 7.80 25.93 5.37
N ALA A 578 6.63 26.15 5.96
CA ALA A 578 5.42 26.58 5.28
C ALA A 578 5.43 28.10 5.14
N GLN A 579 5.03 28.61 3.98
CA GLN A 579 4.97 30.06 3.76
C GLN A 579 3.80 30.71 4.52
N ALA A 580 2.63 30.09 4.49
CA ALA A 580 1.43 30.52 5.21
C ALA A 580 0.46 29.34 5.37
N TYR A 581 -0.29 29.33 6.47
CA TYR A 581 -1.37 28.38 6.72
C TYR A 581 -2.72 29.03 6.43
N ASN A 582 -3.44 28.51 5.45
CA ASN A 582 -4.81 28.83 5.13
C ASN A 582 -5.74 28.05 6.06
N THR A 583 -6.47 28.76 6.92
CA THR A 583 -7.37 28.12 7.90
C THR A 583 -8.70 28.85 7.95
N GLN A 584 -9.72 28.16 8.49
CA GLN A 584 -11.01 28.78 8.73
C GLN A 584 -10.89 29.87 9.82
N PRO A 585 -11.60 31.00 9.71
CA PRO A 585 -11.40 32.17 10.57
C PRO A 585 -12.14 32.04 11.92
N LEU A 586 -11.78 31.06 12.74
CA LEU A 586 -12.34 30.87 14.08
C LEU A 586 -11.87 31.99 15.02
N SER A 587 -12.76 32.47 15.89
CA SER A 587 -12.48 33.54 16.85
C SER A 587 -11.97 32.96 18.18
N PHE A 588 -10.92 33.56 18.74
CA PHE A 588 -10.50 33.22 20.10
C PHE A 588 -11.43 33.89 21.12
N ASN A 589 -11.91 33.12 22.10
CA ASN A 589 -12.77 33.60 23.18
C ASN A 589 -12.20 33.18 24.55
N GLY A 590 -11.98 34.17 25.41
CA GLY A 590 -11.50 33.98 26.77
C GLY A 590 -12.55 33.42 27.75
N ALA A 591 -13.82 33.39 27.34
CA ALA A 591 -14.96 32.90 28.12
C ALA A 591 -16.00 32.24 27.21
N LEU A 592 -15.73 30.99 26.80
CA LEU A 592 -16.65 30.18 26.01
C LEU A 592 -18.00 29.98 26.73
N SER A 593 -19.10 30.05 25.98
CA SER A 593 -20.46 29.95 26.51
C SER A 593 -20.75 28.60 27.20
N GLY A 594 -21.69 28.59 28.16
CA GLY A 594 -22.11 27.37 28.86
C GLY A 594 -21.17 26.90 29.99
N SER A 595 -20.11 27.66 30.26
CA SER A 595 -19.12 27.31 31.28
C SER A 595 -19.62 27.59 32.72
N PRO A 596 -19.37 26.70 33.71
CA PRO A 596 -19.58 27.00 35.12
C PRO A 596 -18.70 28.19 35.58
N PRO A 597 -19.14 28.99 36.57
CA PRO A 597 -18.29 30.03 37.16
C PRO A 597 -16.98 29.43 37.71
N GLY A 598 -15.83 29.88 37.20
CA GLY A 598 -14.50 29.46 37.65
C GLY A 598 -13.83 28.31 36.88
N GLY A 599 -14.40 27.81 35.79
CA GLY A 599 -13.76 26.80 34.92
C GLY A 599 -12.70 27.36 33.95
N ASN A 600 -11.83 26.50 33.40
CA ASN A 600 -10.97 26.87 32.26
C ASN A 600 -11.82 27.03 30.99
N THR A 601 -12.30 28.25 30.76
CA THR A 601 -13.30 28.60 29.73
C THR A 601 -12.69 29.08 28.41
N THR A 602 -11.37 29.04 28.25
CA THR A 602 -10.69 29.62 27.08
C THR A 602 -10.64 28.66 25.89
N GLY A 603 -10.75 29.20 24.69
CA GLY A 603 -10.57 28.43 23.45
C GLY A 603 -11.00 29.21 22.22
N TRP A 604 -11.35 28.46 21.16
CA TRP A 604 -11.82 29.05 19.91
C TRP A 604 -13.29 28.72 19.70
N GLU A 605 -13.97 29.60 19.00
CA GLU A 605 -15.34 29.36 18.61
C GLU A 605 -15.60 29.90 17.22
N ILE A 606 -16.61 29.32 16.61
CA ILE A 606 -17.26 29.94 15.47
C ILE A 606 -18.25 30.95 16.08
N THR A 607 -18.35 32.13 15.49
CA THR A 607 -19.29 33.18 15.90
C THR A 607 -20.34 33.36 14.81
N ARG A 608 -21.44 34.07 15.09
CA ARG A 608 -22.41 34.44 14.05
C ARG A 608 -21.81 35.31 12.94
N THR A 609 -20.69 35.97 13.21
CA THR A 609 -19.94 36.79 12.25
C THR A 609 -18.85 36.01 11.50
N THR A 610 -18.63 34.73 11.84
CA THR A 610 -17.64 33.90 11.16
C THR A 610 -18.14 33.54 9.76
N VAL A 611 -17.45 34.06 8.74
CA VAL A 611 -17.70 33.72 7.34
C VAL A 611 -16.67 32.66 6.93
N MET A 612 -17.15 31.45 6.64
CA MET A 612 -16.28 30.36 6.20
C MET A 612 -15.71 30.64 4.81
N ARG A 613 -14.45 30.25 4.61
CA ARG A 613 -13.75 30.41 3.33
C ARG A 613 -13.99 29.20 2.46
N ILE A 614 -14.52 29.42 1.26
CA ILE A 614 -14.70 28.40 0.22
C ILE A 614 -13.32 27.85 -0.20
N GLY A 615 -13.22 26.54 -0.44
CA GLY A 615 -11.98 25.87 -0.84
C GLY A 615 -10.92 25.73 0.27
N VAL A 616 -11.16 26.24 1.48
CA VAL A 616 -10.30 26.00 2.65
C VAL A 616 -10.86 24.81 3.44
N PRO A 617 -10.04 23.81 3.80
CA PRO A 617 -10.51 22.68 4.59
C PRO A 617 -11.22 23.10 5.87
N MET A 618 -12.32 22.41 6.19
CA MET A 618 -13.16 22.65 7.36
C MET A 618 -12.54 22.06 8.63
N GLU A 619 -11.36 22.53 8.97
CA GLU A 619 -10.57 22.04 10.10
C GLU A 619 -10.43 23.10 11.18
N PHE A 620 -10.08 22.66 12.39
CA PHE A 620 -9.70 23.56 13.46
C PHE A 620 -8.49 24.43 13.04
N ASN A 621 -8.54 25.73 13.32
CA ASN A 621 -7.59 26.72 12.76
C ASN A 621 -6.13 26.59 13.25
N LEU A 622 -5.89 25.85 14.34
CA LEU A 622 -4.53 25.52 14.78
C LEU A 622 -4.08 24.10 14.40
N LEU A 623 -4.88 23.36 13.62
CA LEU A 623 -4.44 22.09 13.07
C LEU A 623 -3.31 22.32 12.06
N ARG A 624 -2.30 21.45 12.12
CA ARG A 624 -1.17 21.40 11.20
C ARG A 624 -1.04 19.98 10.66
N ARG A 625 -1.40 19.80 9.39
CA ARG A 625 -1.25 18.52 8.69
C ARG A 625 0.23 18.21 8.53
N PHE A 626 0.65 17.01 8.95
CA PHE A 626 2.06 16.67 9.14
C PHE A 626 2.88 16.63 7.83
N ASP A 627 2.22 16.47 6.70
CA ASP A 627 2.80 16.48 5.35
C ASP A 627 3.09 17.90 4.85
N GLU A 628 2.45 18.91 5.45
CA GLU A 628 2.54 20.32 5.06
C GLU A 628 3.28 21.19 6.07
N ALA A 629 3.19 20.82 7.35
CA ALA A 629 3.65 21.60 8.48
C ALA A 629 5.18 21.83 8.53
N ASP A 630 5.58 22.87 9.25
CA ASP A 630 6.99 23.12 9.58
C ASP A 630 7.57 21.91 10.30
N ARG A 631 8.77 21.48 9.89
CA ARG A 631 9.38 20.25 10.38
C ARG A 631 10.89 20.38 10.44
N ILE A 632 11.46 19.97 11.55
CA ILE A 632 12.89 19.67 11.66
C ILE A 632 13.06 18.16 11.64
N ARG A 633 13.85 17.64 10.71
CA ARG A 633 14.17 16.22 10.60
C ARG A 633 15.67 15.99 10.76
N ASN A 634 16.01 15.03 11.60
CA ASN A 634 17.36 14.47 11.72
C ASN A 634 17.28 12.98 11.36
N ASP A 635 18.08 12.54 10.39
CA ASP A 635 18.11 11.16 9.90
C ASP A 635 19.57 10.72 9.86
N GLY A 636 19.97 9.86 10.79
CA GLY A 636 21.33 9.40 10.96
C GLY A 636 21.43 7.88 10.85
N SER A 637 22.50 7.38 10.24
CA SER A 637 22.81 5.96 10.25
C SER A 637 24.30 5.66 10.36
N VAL A 638 24.60 4.55 10.99
CA VAL A 638 25.93 3.96 11.10
C VAL A 638 25.84 2.53 10.61
N TRP A 639 26.78 2.14 9.77
CA TRP A 639 26.94 0.77 9.31
C TRP A 639 28.38 0.32 9.51
N LEU A 640 28.54 -0.87 10.04
CA LEU A 640 29.81 -1.49 10.40
C LEU A 640 29.85 -2.88 9.78
N GLU A 641 30.96 -3.24 9.16
CA GLU A 641 31.23 -4.59 8.69
C GLU A 641 32.67 -4.98 9.02
N LEU A 642 32.83 -6.16 9.61
CA LEU A 642 34.10 -6.75 9.98
C LEU A 642 34.24 -8.10 9.29
N LEU A 643 35.05 -8.12 8.24
CA LEU A 643 35.42 -9.32 7.50
C LEU A 643 36.68 -9.90 8.11
N ARG A 644 36.58 -11.08 8.73
CA ARG A 644 37.74 -11.81 9.28
C ARG A 644 38.08 -12.98 8.37
N GLY A 645 39.07 -12.77 7.49
CA GLY A 645 39.39 -13.69 6.42
C GLY A 645 38.23 -13.86 5.43
N PRO A 646 38.25 -14.91 4.58
CA PRO A 646 37.21 -15.13 3.57
C PRO A 646 35.93 -15.78 4.12
N ARG A 647 35.90 -16.19 5.40
CA ARG A 647 34.89 -17.10 5.94
C ARG A 647 33.97 -16.50 6.98
N THR A 648 34.35 -15.38 7.61
CA THR A 648 33.59 -14.83 8.73
C THR A 648 33.27 -13.38 8.46
N ASN A 649 31.98 -13.02 8.53
CA ASN A 649 31.52 -11.65 8.46
C ASN A 649 30.66 -11.31 9.68
N PHE A 650 30.96 -10.18 10.31
CA PHE A 650 30.09 -9.54 11.28
C PHE A 650 29.63 -8.22 10.69
N SER A 651 28.34 -7.98 10.62
CA SER A 651 27.82 -6.67 10.25
C SER A 651 26.85 -6.16 11.30
N ALA A 652 26.83 -4.85 11.47
CA ALA A 652 25.87 -4.18 12.33
C ALA A 652 25.46 -2.85 11.72
N SER A 653 24.20 -2.48 11.86
CA SER A 653 23.71 -1.17 11.45
C SER A 653 22.78 -0.59 12.49
N TYR A 654 22.83 0.73 12.62
CA TYR A 654 21.89 1.49 13.43
C TYR A 654 21.43 2.70 12.65
N ARG A 655 20.12 2.89 12.54
CA ARG A 655 19.50 4.10 11.98
C ARG A 655 18.60 4.73 13.03
N CYS A 656 18.66 6.05 13.14
CA CYS A 656 17.71 6.85 13.89
C CYS A 656 17.15 7.96 13.00
N LEU A 657 15.83 8.15 13.04
CA LEU A 657 15.14 9.23 12.39
C LEU A 657 14.25 9.92 13.43
N GLY A 658 14.36 11.24 13.52
CA GLY A 658 13.54 12.06 14.39
C GLY A 658 13.00 13.26 13.62
N GLU A 659 11.68 13.35 13.53
CA GLU A 659 10.95 14.51 13.03
C GLU A 659 10.29 15.22 14.21
N GLU A 660 10.56 16.50 14.37
CA GLU A 660 9.91 17.38 15.35
C GLU A 660 9.10 18.45 14.62
N TYR A 661 7.92 18.71 15.14
CA TYR A 661 6.96 19.70 14.65
C TYR A 661 6.69 20.75 15.75
N ASP A 662 5.97 21.82 15.41
CA ASP A 662 5.57 22.84 16.39
C ASP A 662 4.61 22.28 17.45
N LYS A 663 5.07 22.26 18.71
CA LYS A 663 4.33 21.73 19.87
C LYS A 663 3.27 22.69 20.39
N ASN A 664 3.20 23.93 19.88
CA ASN A 664 2.15 24.88 20.21
C ASN A 664 0.91 24.72 19.31
N SER A 665 1.04 23.98 18.22
CA SER A 665 -0.03 23.68 17.28
C SER A 665 -0.70 22.32 17.59
N TYR A 666 -1.79 22.02 16.89
CA TYR A 666 -2.47 20.73 16.95
C TYR A 666 -2.10 19.88 15.72
N GLY A 667 -2.14 18.56 15.85
CA GLY A 667 -1.64 17.62 14.87
C GLY A 667 -0.41 16.86 15.38
N ARG A 668 0.47 16.44 14.46
CA ARG A 668 1.64 15.61 14.79
C ARG A 668 2.69 16.45 15.54
N ASN A 669 3.11 15.98 16.71
CA ASN A 669 4.15 16.63 17.54
C ASN A 669 5.54 16.11 17.16
N PHE A 670 5.68 14.79 17.05
CA PHE A 670 6.90 14.16 16.60
C PHE A 670 6.64 12.79 15.97
N ASN A 671 7.60 12.34 15.18
CA ASN A 671 7.69 10.99 14.65
C ASN A 671 9.14 10.52 14.79
N ARG A 672 9.35 9.41 15.48
CA ARG A 672 10.67 8.87 15.81
C ARG A 672 10.73 7.42 15.43
N PHE A 673 11.78 7.08 14.70
CA PHE A 673 12.05 5.73 14.25
C PHE A 673 13.49 5.36 14.63
N SER A 674 13.69 4.14 15.11
CA SER A 674 15.02 3.56 15.19
C SER A 674 15.02 2.11 14.74
N PHE A 675 16.09 1.74 14.06
CA PHE A 675 16.31 0.38 13.59
C PHE A 675 17.74 -0.01 13.91
N PHE A 676 17.88 -1.14 14.60
CA PHE A 676 19.16 -1.80 14.83
C PHE A 676 19.12 -3.17 14.18
N ASP A 677 20.20 -3.55 13.51
CA ASP A 677 20.39 -4.88 12.96
C ASP A 677 21.82 -5.33 13.19
N ALA A 678 22.00 -6.59 13.55
CA ALA A 678 23.30 -7.22 13.68
C ALA A 678 23.24 -8.62 13.09
N GLN A 679 24.23 -8.95 12.26
CA GLN A 679 24.31 -10.21 11.55
C GLN A 679 25.69 -10.81 11.68
N PHE A 680 25.71 -12.12 11.82
CA PHE A 680 26.90 -12.95 11.81
C PHE A 680 26.74 -14.02 10.76
N THR A 681 27.77 -14.21 9.94
CA THR A 681 27.85 -15.34 9.01
C THR A 681 29.22 -15.99 9.12
N HIS A 682 29.25 -17.31 9.11
CA HIS A 682 30.48 -18.08 9.12
C HIS A 682 30.37 -19.29 8.20
N SER A 683 31.33 -19.44 7.30
CA SER A 683 31.46 -20.60 6.42
C SER A 683 32.63 -21.48 6.87
N LEU A 684 32.38 -22.76 7.06
CA LEU A 684 33.38 -23.79 7.32
C LEU A 684 34.03 -24.27 6.00
N GLU A 685 35.11 -25.04 6.12
CA GLU A 685 35.85 -25.59 4.97
C GLU A 685 35.07 -26.64 4.20
N ASP A 686 34.19 -27.36 4.89
CA ASP A 686 33.42 -28.47 4.36
C ASP A 686 32.20 -28.02 3.54
N GLY A 687 31.98 -26.71 3.34
CA GLY A 687 30.81 -26.17 2.66
C GLY A 687 29.60 -25.94 3.56
N THR A 688 29.75 -26.12 4.88
CA THR A 688 28.73 -25.73 5.86
C THR A 688 28.81 -24.24 6.17
N SER A 689 27.67 -23.57 6.26
CA SER A 689 27.56 -22.17 6.64
C SER A 689 26.53 -21.99 7.75
N PHE A 690 26.81 -21.06 8.64
CA PHE A 690 25.97 -20.67 9.75
C PHE A 690 25.67 -19.19 9.62
N PHE A 691 24.45 -18.81 9.97
CA PHE A 691 24.11 -17.41 10.14
C PHE A 691 23.25 -17.20 11.38
N ALA A 692 23.39 -16.02 11.96
CA ALA A 692 22.53 -15.54 13.03
C ALA A 692 22.29 -14.04 12.80
N SER A 693 21.06 -13.61 12.99
CA SER A 693 20.69 -12.21 12.93
C SER A 693 19.79 -11.82 14.09
N TYR A 694 19.91 -10.56 14.49
CA TYR A 694 18.98 -9.92 15.40
C TYR A 694 18.68 -8.52 14.87
N SER A 695 17.40 -8.21 14.75
CA SER A 695 16.94 -6.86 14.44
C SER A 695 15.93 -6.37 15.47
N ARG A 696 15.98 -5.06 15.72
CA ARG A 696 15.03 -4.35 16.55
C ARG A 696 14.60 -3.07 15.85
N GLU A 697 13.32 -2.96 15.62
CA GLU A 697 12.67 -1.76 15.15
C GLU A 697 11.85 -1.13 16.28
N THR A 698 11.91 0.18 16.41
CA THR A 698 10.97 0.94 17.22
C THR A 698 10.44 2.13 16.44
N ASN A 699 9.14 2.34 16.52
CA ASN A 699 8.46 3.49 15.96
C ASN A 699 7.64 4.17 17.06
N GLN A 700 7.73 5.49 17.15
CA GLN A 700 7.00 6.29 18.11
C GLN A 700 6.46 7.54 17.45
N ILE A 701 5.14 7.70 17.51
CA ILE A 701 4.44 8.86 16.97
C ILE A 701 3.65 9.49 18.10
N ALA A 702 3.75 10.81 18.24
CA ALA A 702 2.89 11.56 19.13
C ALA A 702 2.16 12.67 18.40
N TYR A 703 0.95 12.95 18.85
CA TYR A 703 0.13 14.03 18.34
C TYR A 703 -0.75 14.60 19.44
N ARG A 704 -1.18 15.84 19.22
CA ARG A 704 -2.13 16.57 20.07
C ARG A 704 -3.37 16.88 19.26
N ASP A 705 -4.52 16.69 19.86
CA ASP A 705 -5.82 16.96 19.23
C ASP A 705 -6.79 17.51 20.28
N LEU A 706 -7.97 17.95 19.86
CA LEU A 706 -8.94 18.65 20.70
C LEU A 706 -10.37 18.28 20.32
N ALA A 707 -11.16 17.89 21.31
CA ALA A 707 -12.57 17.63 21.11
C ALA A 707 -13.38 18.94 21.10
N HIS A 708 -14.19 19.13 20.05
CA HIS A 708 -15.11 20.27 19.96
C HIS A 708 -16.37 20.05 20.83
N LEU A 709 -17.02 21.15 21.18
CA LEU A 709 -18.32 21.23 21.81
C LEU A 709 -19.33 21.85 20.86
N LEU A 710 -20.58 21.41 20.98
CA LEU A 710 -21.73 22.07 20.38
C LEU A 710 -22.59 22.58 21.55
N PRO A 711 -22.39 23.83 22.02
CA PRO A 711 -23.20 24.38 23.09
C PRO A 711 -24.68 24.47 22.65
N ASN A 712 -25.59 23.90 23.43
CA ASN A 712 -27.04 23.97 23.20
C ASN A 712 -27.62 25.29 23.80
N PRO A 713 -28.76 25.80 23.31
CA PRO A 713 -30.07 25.17 23.52
C PRO A 713 -30.84 24.87 22.21
N PRO A 714 -31.91 24.04 22.28
CA PRO A 714 -32.75 23.72 21.12
C PRO A 714 -33.27 25.00 20.48
N ALA A 715 -33.05 25.16 19.18
CA ALA A 715 -33.73 26.20 18.42
C ALA A 715 -35.24 25.90 18.38
N PRO A 716 -36.11 26.91 18.56
CA PRO A 716 -37.53 26.77 18.24
C PRO A 716 -37.68 26.41 16.75
N PRO A 717 -38.66 25.56 16.38
CA PRO A 717 -38.89 25.15 15.00
C PRO A 717 -39.15 26.38 14.10
N GLY A 718 -38.46 26.47 12.96
CA GLY A 718 -38.66 27.53 11.95
C GLY A 718 -37.62 28.65 11.94
N THR A 719 -36.56 28.57 12.75
CA THR A 719 -35.41 29.48 12.63
C THR A 719 -34.23 28.75 12.00
N ILE A 720 -33.69 29.27 10.90
CA ILE A 720 -32.34 28.90 10.44
C ILE A 720 -31.38 29.48 11.47
N VAL A 721 -31.09 28.72 12.52
CA VAL A 721 -30.18 29.17 13.57
C VAL A 721 -28.77 28.97 13.06
N GLN A 722 -28.19 30.06 12.58
CA GLN A 722 -26.75 30.27 12.38
C GLN A 722 -25.97 30.20 13.74
N GLY A 723 -26.25 29.21 14.60
CA GLY A 723 -26.09 29.38 16.05
C GLY A 723 -26.00 28.14 16.96
N THR A 724 -25.61 26.95 16.48
CA THR A 724 -24.94 25.95 17.35
C THR A 724 -23.46 25.94 16.99
N LEU A 725 -22.80 27.03 17.36
CA LEU A 725 -21.46 27.29 16.86
C LEU A 725 -20.46 26.41 17.60
N SER A 726 -19.73 25.57 16.87
CA SER A 726 -18.72 24.69 17.45
C SER A 726 -17.72 25.51 18.26
N GLN A 727 -17.56 25.12 19.51
CA GLN A 727 -16.53 25.63 20.41
C GLN A 727 -15.42 24.59 20.52
N TYR A 728 -14.20 25.06 20.69
CA TYR A 728 -12.98 24.28 20.75
C TYR A 728 -12.26 24.67 22.06
N PRO A 729 -12.73 24.17 23.23
CA PRO A 729 -12.15 24.54 24.51
C PRO A 729 -10.77 23.91 24.67
N ILE A 730 -9.78 24.70 25.09
CA ILE A 730 -8.42 24.21 25.36
C ILE A 730 -8.45 23.07 26.39
N ALA A 731 -9.36 23.14 27.36
CA ALA A 731 -9.57 22.10 28.37
C ALA A 731 -9.88 20.70 27.77
N ASN A 732 -10.37 20.63 26.53
CA ASN A 732 -10.70 19.38 25.83
C ASN A 732 -9.56 18.85 24.98
N THR A 733 -8.36 19.41 25.14
CA THR A 733 -7.15 18.87 24.53
C THR A 733 -6.91 17.44 25.05
N TRP A 734 -6.43 16.60 24.16
CA TRP A 734 -5.84 15.32 24.50
C TRP A 734 -4.57 15.08 23.69
N GLU A 735 -3.66 14.30 24.25
CA GLU A 735 -2.42 13.89 23.61
C GLU A 735 -2.41 12.39 23.48
N ARG A 736 -1.90 11.89 22.35
CA ARG A 736 -1.70 10.47 22.15
C ARG A 736 -0.27 10.20 21.74
N THR A 737 0.30 9.16 22.34
CA THR A 737 1.56 8.56 21.93
C THR A 737 1.31 7.11 21.55
N SER A 738 1.67 6.75 20.33
CA SER A 738 1.69 5.37 19.85
C SER A 738 3.14 4.90 19.80
N ARG A 739 3.42 3.73 20.40
CA ARG A 739 4.73 3.12 20.39
C ARG A 739 4.62 1.68 19.88
N SER A 740 5.30 1.42 18.79
CA SER A 740 5.42 0.11 18.16
C SER A 740 6.84 -0.40 18.29
N SER A 741 6.99 -1.70 18.54
CA SER A 741 8.31 -2.34 18.52
C SER A 741 8.22 -3.72 17.91
N LEU A 742 9.20 -4.06 17.07
CA LEU A 742 9.41 -5.39 16.51
C LEU A 742 10.82 -5.85 16.89
N ASN A 743 10.92 -7.04 17.48
CA ASN A 743 12.20 -7.72 17.68
C ASN A 743 12.15 -9.01 16.88
N SER A 744 13.15 -9.27 16.05
CA SER A 744 13.26 -10.49 15.26
C SER A 744 14.62 -11.13 15.48
N PHE A 745 14.62 -12.43 15.74
CA PHE A 745 15.80 -13.27 15.87
C PHE A 745 15.73 -14.31 14.77
N GLU A 746 16.82 -14.51 14.06
CA GLU A 746 16.94 -15.57 13.06
C GLU A 746 18.24 -16.33 13.28
N ILE A 747 18.17 -17.64 13.18
CA ILE A 747 19.34 -18.50 13.11
C ILE A 747 19.15 -19.50 11.98
N GLY A 748 20.24 -19.85 11.32
CA GLY A 748 20.19 -20.90 10.33
C GLY A 748 21.53 -21.53 10.06
N LEU A 749 21.43 -22.69 9.43
CA LEU A 749 22.53 -23.52 9.02
C LEU A 749 22.20 -24.09 7.65
N SER A 750 23.15 -23.96 6.73
CA SER A 750 23.12 -24.61 5.43
C SER A 750 24.38 -25.46 5.29
N ALA A 751 24.22 -26.77 5.10
CA ALA A 751 25.29 -27.71 4.85
C ALA A 751 25.18 -28.26 3.43
N ALA A 752 26.09 -27.82 2.56
CA ALA A 752 26.19 -28.28 1.17
C ALA A 752 27.63 -28.78 0.90
N PRO A 753 27.96 -30.02 1.33
CA PRO A 753 29.30 -30.57 1.21
C PRO A 753 29.91 -30.40 -0.19
N GLN A 754 31.05 -29.71 -0.26
CA GLN A 754 31.83 -29.56 -1.49
C GLN A 754 33.02 -30.51 -1.51
N GLU A 755 32.92 -31.62 -2.26
CA GLU A 755 34.01 -32.24 -3.05
C GLU A 755 33.55 -33.50 -3.83
N GLY A 756 33.92 -33.59 -5.11
CA GLY A 756 34.01 -34.84 -5.90
C GLY A 756 32.71 -35.50 -6.42
N LYS A 757 32.50 -35.45 -7.75
CA LYS A 757 31.56 -36.16 -8.68
C LYS A 757 30.12 -36.56 -8.26
N LEU A 758 29.70 -36.49 -7.01
CA LEU A 758 28.31 -36.67 -6.57
C LEU A 758 28.07 -35.80 -5.33
N ARG A 759 27.34 -34.68 -5.49
CA ARG A 759 26.85 -33.82 -4.39
C ARG A 759 25.82 -34.59 -3.57
N LYS A 760 26.25 -35.40 -2.60
CA LYS A 760 25.35 -36.42 -2.04
C LYS A 760 24.25 -35.86 -1.15
N PHE A 761 24.47 -34.83 -0.34
CA PHE A 761 23.44 -34.31 0.58
C PHE A 761 23.46 -32.79 0.64
N GLN A 762 22.28 -32.19 0.78
CA GLN A 762 22.08 -30.79 1.15
C GLN A 762 21.12 -30.75 2.34
N PHE A 763 21.46 -29.93 3.33
CA PHE A 763 20.64 -29.71 4.52
C PHE A 763 20.53 -28.22 4.79
N ASP A 764 19.31 -27.71 4.88
CA ASP A 764 19.03 -26.33 5.22
C ASP A 764 18.06 -26.30 6.41
N LEU A 765 18.43 -25.54 7.44
CA LEU A 765 17.63 -25.26 8.62
C LEU A 765 17.61 -23.75 8.83
N SER A 766 16.42 -23.18 8.97
CA SER A 766 16.25 -21.82 9.48
C SER A 766 15.15 -21.76 10.54
N TYR A 767 15.39 -20.98 11.57
CA TYR A 767 14.43 -20.66 12.61
C TYR A 767 14.36 -19.15 12.80
N ALA A 768 13.16 -18.60 12.69
CA ALA A 768 12.90 -17.19 12.94
C ALA A 768 11.88 -17.03 14.08
N LEU A 769 12.12 -16.06 14.96
CA LEU A 769 11.26 -15.71 16.08
C LEU A 769 11.08 -14.20 16.12
N SER A 770 9.83 -13.75 15.98
CA SER A 770 9.49 -12.32 15.96
C SER A 770 8.43 -11.98 17.01
N PHE A 771 8.65 -10.84 17.69
CA PHE A 771 7.74 -10.28 18.68
C PHE A 771 7.41 -8.82 18.32
N ALA A 772 6.16 -8.58 17.95
CA ALA A 772 5.63 -7.24 17.76
C ALA A 772 4.75 -6.83 18.95
N ARG A 773 4.87 -5.57 19.38
CA ARG A 773 3.99 -4.97 20.39
C ARG A 773 3.68 -3.54 20.00
N ASP A 774 2.39 -3.22 20.02
CA ASP A 774 1.86 -1.88 19.85
C ASP A 774 1.17 -1.42 21.14
N ARG A 775 1.55 -0.25 21.62
CA ARG A 775 0.96 0.43 22.78
C ARG A 775 0.50 1.82 22.38
N ILE A 776 -0.75 2.13 22.68
CA ILE A 776 -1.34 3.45 22.44
C ILE A 776 -1.77 4.04 23.78
N SER A 777 -1.07 5.10 24.19
CA SER A 777 -1.38 5.85 25.42
C SER A 777 -2.02 7.18 25.04
N THR A 778 -3.21 7.46 25.58
CA THR A 778 -3.92 8.73 25.39
C THR A 778 -4.11 9.38 26.76
N VAL A 779 -3.88 10.69 26.88
CA VAL A 779 -4.05 11.46 28.13
C VAL A 779 -4.70 12.82 27.85
N ASN A 780 -5.42 13.38 28.81
CA ASN A 780 -5.81 14.78 28.80
C ASN A 780 -4.80 15.61 29.62
N PRO A 781 -4.09 16.59 29.03
CA PRO A 781 -3.18 17.46 29.77
C PRO A 781 -3.91 18.45 30.69
N PHE A 782 -5.19 18.70 30.45
CA PHE A 782 -6.03 19.58 31.26
C PHE A 782 -7.21 18.80 31.84
N THR A 783 -7.79 19.31 32.92
CA THR A 783 -9.07 18.80 33.40
C THR A 783 -10.13 19.07 32.34
N VAL A 784 -10.72 17.99 31.80
CA VAL A 784 -11.78 18.06 30.81
C VAL A 784 -12.94 18.86 31.37
N ARG A 785 -13.53 19.73 30.54
CA ARG A 785 -14.65 20.57 30.94
C ARG A 785 -15.84 19.69 31.38
N PRO A 786 -16.51 19.98 32.52
CA PRO A 786 -17.61 19.15 33.01
C PRO A 786 -18.82 19.05 32.07
N ASP A 787 -19.03 20.09 31.26
CA ASP A 787 -20.08 20.17 30.24
C ASP A 787 -19.66 19.55 28.90
N SER A 788 -18.44 19.01 28.81
CA SER A 788 -17.96 18.33 27.63
C SER A 788 -18.51 16.92 27.51
N VAL A 789 -18.74 16.50 26.27
CA VAL A 789 -19.18 15.14 25.95
C VAL A 789 -18.20 14.09 26.49
N LEU A 790 -18.68 12.88 26.76
CA LEU A 790 -17.89 11.74 27.30
C LEU A 790 -16.60 11.45 26.49
N HIS A 791 -16.55 11.84 25.22
CA HIS A 791 -15.42 11.61 24.29
C HIS A 791 -14.33 12.68 24.35
N ALA A 792 -14.51 13.75 25.12
CA ALA A 792 -13.40 14.63 25.46
C ALA A 792 -12.40 13.95 26.41
N GLY A 793 -12.82 12.87 27.09
CA GLY A 793 -11.97 12.01 27.91
C GLY A 793 -11.08 11.08 27.06
N ALA A 794 -9.77 11.16 27.30
CA ALA A 794 -8.77 10.32 26.69
C ALA A 794 -8.67 8.96 27.39
N ASN A 795 -8.83 7.87 26.63
CA ASN A 795 -8.61 6.51 27.12
C ASN A 795 -7.51 5.81 26.30
N PRO A 796 -6.60 5.05 26.93
CA PRO A 796 -5.64 4.21 26.20
C PRO A 796 -6.35 3.04 25.53
N TYR A 797 -5.75 2.51 24.46
CA TYR A 797 -6.23 1.27 23.82
C TYR A 797 -5.51 0.07 24.45
N PRO A 798 -6.12 -1.13 24.41
CA PRO A 798 -5.43 -2.36 24.77
C PRO A 798 -4.13 -2.53 23.96
N ASP A 799 -3.10 -3.05 24.62
CA ASP A 799 -1.86 -3.43 23.94
C ASP A 799 -2.15 -4.55 22.92
N THR A 800 -1.68 -4.37 21.69
CA THR A 800 -1.75 -5.42 20.65
C THR A 800 -0.39 -6.12 20.56
N VAL A 801 -0.38 -7.45 20.56
CA VAL A 801 0.84 -8.25 20.55
C VAL A 801 0.73 -9.33 19.48
N VAL A 802 1.77 -9.48 18.68
CA VAL A 802 1.91 -10.57 17.71
C VAL A 802 3.21 -11.32 17.99
N ARG A 803 3.12 -12.65 18.00
CA ARG A 803 4.27 -13.54 18.11
C ARG A 803 4.27 -14.45 16.91
N ARG A 804 5.38 -14.52 16.20
CA ARG A 804 5.54 -15.36 15.02
C ARG A 804 6.77 -16.25 15.19
N GLN A 805 6.63 -17.50 14.79
CA GLN A 805 7.70 -18.50 14.78
C GLN A 805 7.69 -19.20 13.44
N ASP A 806 8.80 -19.17 12.73
CA ASP A 806 8.91 -19.86 11.45
C ASP A 806 10.04 -20.89 11.56
N VAL A 807 9.75 -22.15 11.23
CA VAL A 807 10.75 -23.21 11.11
C VAL A 807 10.72 -23.71 9.67
N ASN A 808 11.86 -23.69 9.00
CA ASN A 808 12.02 -24.30 7.68
C ASN A 808 13.17 -25.30 7.73
N ILE A 809 12.90 -26.53 7.33
CA ILE A 809 13.87 -27.61 7.23
C ILE A 809 13.77 -28.19 5.83
N THR A 810 14.88 -28.23 5.12
CA THR A 810 14.99 -28.90 3.83
C THR A 810 16.14 -29.90 3.89
N ILE A 811 15.87 -31.14 3.50
CA ILE A 811 16.88 -32.18 3.39
C ILE A 811 16.77 -32.76 2.01
N SER A 812 17.83 -32.71 1.21
CA SER A 812 17.84 -33.34 -0.10
C SER A 812 19.11 -34.16 -0.32
N ARG A 813 19.02 -35.11 -1.25
CA ARG A 813 20.07 -36.06 -1.57
C ARG A 813 20.14 -36.26 -3.08
N ALA A 814 21.27 -35.93 -3.70
CA ALA A 814 21.49 -36.35 -5.09
C ALA A 814 21.79 -37.86 -5.12
N ILE A 815 20.95 -38.61 -5.81
CA ILE A 815 21.14 -40.05 -6.05
C ILE A 815 22.18 -40.24 -7.16
N ASN A 816 22.14 -39.38 -8.18
CA ASN A 816 23.11 -39.29 -9.26
C ASN A 816 23.09 -37.86 -9.85
N GLU A 817 23.84 -37.61 -10.91
CA GLU A 817 23.93 -36.29 -11.57
C GLU A 817 22.59 -35.77 -12.18
N ARG A 818 21.55 -36.61 -12.27
CA ARG A 818 20.27 -36.29 -12.91
C ARG A 818 19.05 -36.47 -11.99
N LEU A 819 19.24 -36.96 -10.77
CA LEU A 819 18.14 -37.27 -9.84
C LEU A 819 18.50 -36.85 -8.41
N GLU A 820 17.63 -36.03 -7.84
CA GLU A 820 17.66 -35.60 -6.44
C GLU A 820 16.33 -35.95 -5.77
N ILE A 821 16.38 -36.34 -4.50
CA ILE A 821 15.20 -36.62 -3.67
C ILE A 821 15.33 -35.81 -2.39
N GLY A 822 14.27 -35.15 -1.97
CA GLY A 822 14.28 -34.38 -0.72
C GLY A 822 12.94 -34.34 0.01
N VAL A 823 13.01 -33.83 1.23
CA VAL A 823 11.87 -33.57 2.11
C VAL A 823 11.99 -32.14 2.62
N ARG A 824 10.87 -31.42 2.59
CA ARG A 824 10.74 -30.08 3.15
C ARG A 824 9.69 -30.09 4.27
N TYR A 825 10.02 -29.45 5.39
CA TYR A 825 9.12 -29.22 6.51
C TYR A 825 9.05 -27.71 6.78
N LEU A 826 7.83 -27.20 6.85
CA LEU A 826 7.54 -25.80 7.16
C LEU A 826 6.53 -25.76 8.31
N TYR A 827 6.80 -24.92 9.31
CA TYR A 827 5.91 -24.67 10.43
C TYR A 827 5.79 -23.17 10.69
N GLU A 828 4.54 -22.71 10.81
CA GLU A 828 4.16 -21.36 11.22
C GLU A 828 2.88 -21.49 12.10
N PRO A 829 2.84 -20.92 13.33
CA PRO A 829 1.74 -21.09 14.29
C PRO A 829 0.51 -20.19 14.07
#